data_AF-A0A0B1PAZ5-F1
#
_entry.id   AF-A0A0B1PAZ5-F1
#
_cell.length_a   1.000
_cell.length_b   1.000
_cell.length_c   1.000
_cell.angle_alpha   90.00
_cell.angle_beta   90.00
_cell.angle_gamma   90.00
#
_symmetry.space_group_name_H-M   'P 1'
#
loop_
_entity.id
_entity.type
_entity.pdbx_description
1 polymer ?
#
loop_
_entity_poly.entity_id
_entity_poly.type
_entity_poly.pdbx_seq_one_letter_code
_entity_poly.pdbx_strand_id
1 'polypeptide(L)'
;MKTIISSYPPLGKVSVIDSTSIVFFVLLEVDNTSQGLEWQVSLSHSDLETEDWIEEPLTFVQNISDQFIAFSGIKSKLELRKLYFTATFSVNHTFKFTIKFRKNIENYWKSSRDLNTSDGIIVIKPKSQENVDLYGLNHYIHGLDPLFQTKKCSEKNHNNFLWYIEAPVEAADGEISRIKDIEIGTPWGKNNVLRWMAIVRNGYPWLAPRQGMSQFELDSEAIICSFLSKLGKHLVLLAISGIDNVTTVFTSNDKGNVVLRVRNDGAKGSLCRVIIGIGDDFESTNAAVLGYARDMATNLEEEILGQEVKQRKSFTDKNITKLSHEDWHDGLTFCTWNSLGQRLTAEKLVSAAKYLAQNNINVTNFIIDDNWQSLDYRGDNQFQHGWIEFEADRNNFPLGLKHTVNCIREQQPSIKNIAVWHAILGYWGGLAPDGKLAKLYSTSKIVRTDTEKQNLPIDGKITVIAKEDVMKFYNEFYRFLSSCGVNAVKTDVQSMLDTFVSAEDRRDLINSYLDAWILNAFNHFGLNVISCMSQTPHSLFYSHMPLNKPRFLIRNSDDFYPEIPTSHPWHIFSNAHNALFTQHLNCLPDWDMFQTVHNYSGFHAAARCVSGGPICITDVPGEHDLKLIDQMTSLGPDGNTIILRPSMIGRSLYQYTNYNDCKLLQIGTCHEGTGIIGCFNISEEYCSELIPLANFPAVKNDMQYIVRVHSTGIISKPLQLSDSDTLICISLETRDFDILSAFPLKRIINENKDNEMLVANLGLLGKITGAAAVIKSRTLHLENEIVLIETRLKALGVLGIYFSSLRKSFNKESFSASILEKTIPADTIKNSDVDAHVIEIDIGMAWQKLGLSYLDRNEIDVKIQIG
;
A
#
# COMPACT_ATOMS: atom_id res chain seq x y z
N MET A 1 35.77 4.19 -12.20
CA MET A 1 34.84 4.63 -13.27
C MET A 1 33.53 3.91 -13.05
N LYS A 2 32.47 4.65 -12.70
CA LYS A 2 31.15 4.09 -12.43
C LYS A 2 30.48 3.80 -13.77
N THR A 3 29.93 2.60 -13.92
CA THR A 3 29.13 2.20 -15.09
C THR A 3 27.88 1.54 -14.56
N ILE A 4 26.72 2.01 -15.01
CA ILE A 4 25.41 1.50 -14.61
C ILE A 4 24.69 1.05 -15.87
N ILE A 5 23.92 -0.04 -15.73
CA ILE A 5 23.22 -0.64 -16.86
C ILE A 5 21.78 -0.96 -16.49
N SER A 6 20.87 -0.55 -17.36
CA SER A 6 19.45 -0.79 -17.25
C SER A 6 18.91 -1.24 -18.59
N SER A 7 17.87 -2.06 -18.61
CA SER A 7 17.31 -2.57 -19.86
C SER A 7 15.79 -2.66 -19.82
N TYR A 8 15.21 -2.73 -21.01
CA TYR A 8 13.86 -3.21 -21.26
C TYR A 8 13.93 -4.29 -22.34
N PRO A 9 13.37 -5.49 -22.15
CA PRO A 9 12.85 -6.01 -20.89
C PRO A 9 13.89 -5.95 -19.74
N PRO A 10 13.45 -5.83 -18.48
CA PRO A 10 14.33 -5.57 -17.35
C PRO A 10 15.25 -6.76 -16.97
N LEU A 11 16.54 -6.46 -16.77
CA LEU A 11 17.47 -7.33 -16.05
C LEU A 11 16.97 -7.62 -14.62
N GLY A 12 17.27 -8.82 -14.10
CA GLY A 12 16.91 -9.27 -12.75
C GLY A 12 15.43 -9.63 -12.57
N LYS A 13 14.58 -9.35 -13.56
CA LYS A 13 13.13 -9.59 -13.51
C LYS A 13 12.72 -10.63 -14.55
N VAL A 14 11.54 -11.22 -14.35
CA VAL A 14 10.89 -12.08 -15.34
C VAL A 14 9.91 -11.24 -16.15
N SER A 15 10.01 -11.28 -17.47
CA SER A 15 9.09 -10.60 -18.38
C SER A 15 8.32 -11.65 -19.17
N VAL A 16 6.99 -11.66 -18.98
CA VAL A 16 6.09 -12.52 -19.74
C VAL A 16 5.57 -11.73 -20.94
N ILE A 17 5.69 -12.29 -22.13
CA ILE A 17 5.37 -11.61 -23.39
C ILE A 17 4.45 -12.45 -24.28
N ASP A 18 3.65 -11.75 -25.09
CA ASP A 18 2.66 -12.36 -25.97
C ASP A 18 3.08 -12.30 -27.46
N SER A 19 4.28 -11.76 -27.72
CA SER A 19 4.86 -11.57 -29.05
C SER A 19 6.06 -12.47 -29.28
N THR A 20 6.24 -12.95 -30.51
CA THR A 20 7.47 -13.64 -30.95
C THR A 20 8.56 -12.67 -31.39
N SER A 21 8.32 -11.36 -31.31
CA SER A 21 9.32 -10.32 -31.56
C SER A 21 9.38 -9.36 -30.38
N ILE A 22 10.59 -9.10 -29.89
CA ILE A 22 10.86 -8.23 -28.75
C ILE A 22 11.87 -7.18 -29.17
N VAL A 23 11.62 -5.94 -28.77
CA VAL A 23 12.62 -4.89 -28.85
C VAL A 23 13.34 -4.82 -27.51
N PHE A 24 14.66 -4.99 -27.55
CA PHE A 24 15.52 -4.71 -26.42
C PHE A 24 15.98 -3.26 -26.49
N PHE A 25 15.85 -2.56 -25.38
CA PHE A 25 16.46 -1.25 -25.15
C PHE A 25 17.41 -1.36 -23.98
N VAL A 26 18.64 -0.88 -24.14
CA VAL A 26 19.65 -0.84 -23.08
C VAL A 26 20.08 0.60 -22.87
N LEU A 27 20.00 1.05 -21.62
CA LEU A 27 20.61 2.27 -21.12
C LEU A 27 21.93 1.91 -20.44
N LEU A 28 23.02 2.46 -20.97
CA LEU A 28 24.34 2.42 -20.39
C LEU A 28 24.73 3.82 -19.89
N GLU A 29 24.92 3.97 -18.59
CA GLU A 29 25.33 5.24 -17.97
C GLU A 29 26.80 5.19 -17.60
N VAL A 30 27.57 6.18 -18.08
CA VAL A 30 29.03 6.21 -17.96
C VAL A 30 29.52 7.57 -17.52
N ASP A 31 30.64 7.59 -16.81
CA ASP A 31 31.34 8.81 -16.40
C ASP A 31 31.74 9.69 -17.61
N ASN A 32 31.59 11.02 -17.49
CA ASN A 32 31.93 12.00 -18.54
C ASN A 32 33.39 11.95 -19.00
N THR A 33 34.31 11.46 -18.16
CA THR A 33 35.70 11.17 -18.56
C THR A 33 35.82 10.14 -19.71
N SER A 34 34.72 9.46 -20.05
CA SER A 34 34.59 8.51 -21.16
C SER A 34 34.19 9.15 -22.49
N GLN A 35 34.20 10.48 -22.59
CA GLN A 35 33.80 11.19 -23.81
C GLN A 35 34.73 10.85 -24.99
N GLY A 36 34.14 10.50 -26.13
CA GLY A 36 34.88 10.08 -27.34
C GLY A 36 35.12 8.57 -27.48
N LEU A 37 34.76 7.75 -26.49
CA LEU A 37 34.84 6.29 -26.59
C LEU A 37 33.65 5.70 -27.38
N GLU A 38 33.94 4.77 -28.30
CA GLU A 38 32.95 3.99 -29.06
C GLU A 38 32.48 2.76 -28.27
N TRP A 39 31.60 3.00 -27.30
CA TRP A 39 31.04 1.93 -26.49
C TRP A 39 30.27 0.92 -27.33
N GLN A 40 30.48 -0.36 -27.04
CA GLN A 40 29.77 -1.47 -27.66
C GLN A 40 29.00 -2.24 -26.61
N VAL A 41 27.78 -2.63 -26.96
CA VAL A 41 26.86 -3.38 -26.10
C VAL A 41 26.36 -4.59 -26.87
N SER A 42 26.28 -5.74 -26.21
CA SER A 42 25.82 -7.01 -26.77
C SER A 42 24.85 -7.68 -25.81
N LEU A 43 23.78 -8.25 -26.35
CA LEU A 43 22.84 -9.09 -25.63
C LEU A 43 23.46 -10.49 -25.61
N SER A 44 23.68 -11.03 -24.42
CA SER A 44 24.07 -12.43 -24.29
C SER A 44 22.88 -13.19 -23.73
N HIS A 45 22.43 -14.23 -24.43
CA HIS A 45 21.25 -14.99 -24.02
C HIS A 45 21.47 -16.50 -24.17
N SER A 46 20.77 -17.29 -23.36
CA SER A 46 20.79 -18.75 -23.42
C SER A 46 19.42 -19.33 -23.08
N ASP A 47 19.14 -20.53 -23.56
CA ASP A 47 18.07 -21.36 -23.00
C ASP A 47 18.25 -21.51 -21.48
N LEU A 48 17.13 -21.69 -20.78
CA LEU A 48 17.14 -21.86 -19.32
C LEU A 48 17.91 -23.12 -18.87
N GLU A 49 17.97 -24.16 -19.71
CA GLU A 49 18.46 -25.49 -19.33
C GLU A 49 19.84 -25.84 -19.89
N THR A 50 20.18 -25.37 -21.09
CA THR A 50 21.45 -25.73 -21.75
C THR A 50 22.63 -24.84 -21.33
N GLU A 51 22.34 -23.60 -20.93
CA GLU A 51 23.35 -22.56 -20.67
C GLU A 51 24.31 -22.29 -21.84
N ASP A 52 23.92 -22.62 -23.07
CA ASP A 52 24.67 -22.28 -24.28
C ASP A 52 24.46 -20.80 -24.62
N TRP A 53 25.38 -19.94 -24.19
CA TRP A 53 25.28 -18.49 -24.38
C TRP A 53 25.62 -18.06 -25.80
N ILE A 54 24.66 -17.41 -26.46
CA ILE A 54 24.81 -16.75 -27.76
C ILE A 54 24.95 -15.24 -27.51
N GLU A 55 25.73 -14.56 -28.34
CA GLU A 55 25.93 -13.11 -28.27
C GLU A 55 25.41 -12.44 -29.54
N GLU A 56 24.64 -11.38 -29.35
CA GLU A 56 24.06 -10.59 -30.43
C GLU A 56 24.31 -9.09 -30.19
N PRO A 57 24.99 -8.40 -31.10
CA PRO A 57 25.35 -7.00 -30.90
C PRO A 57 24.12 -6.08 -30.94
N LEU A 58 24.08 -5.07 -30.06
CA LEU A 58 23.08 -4.01 -30.12
C LEU A 58 23.61 -2.82 -30.89
N THR A 59 22.69 -2.08 -31.51
CA THR A 59 23.00 -0.88 -32.28
C THR A 59 22.90 0.35 -31.40
N PHE A 60 23.93 1.21 -31.43
CA PHE A 60 23.93 2.50 -30.75
C PHE A 60 22.91 3.46 -31.37
N VAL A 61 22.13 4.14 -30.51
CA VAL A 61 21.14 5.14 -30.93
C VAL A 61 21.78 6.52 -30.91
N GLN A 62 22.21 7.01 -32.08
CA GLN A 62 22.97 8.28 -32.22
C GLN A 62 22.19 9.52 -31.79
N ASN A 63 20.89 9.58 -32.12
CA ASN A 63 20.00 10.68 -31.73
C ASN A 63 18.83 10.08 -30.95
N ILE A 64 18.93 10.07 -29.61
CA ILE A 64 17.74 9.86 -28.77
C ILE A 64 16.90 11.11 -28.91
N SER A 65 15.98 11.06 -29.87
CA SER A 65 14.85 11.97 -29.89
C SER A 65 14.02 11.72 -28.63
N ASP A 66 13.40 12.77 -28.05
CA ASP A 66 12.31 12.62 -27.05
C ASP A 66 11.17 11.72 -27.56
N GLN A 67 11.21 11.34 -28.85
CA GLN A 67 10.39 10.31 -29.43
C GLN A 67 10.63 8.91 -28.84
N PHE A 68 11.85 8.50 -28.46
CA PHE A 68 12.15 7.10 -28.10
C PHE A 68 12.07 6.80 -26.60
N ILE A 69 12.45 7.77 -25.76
CA ILE A 69 12.51 7.63 -24.30
C ILE A 69 12.11 8.95 -23.66
N ALA A 70 11.01 8.93 -22.90
CA ALA A 70 10.61 10.10 -22.12
C ALA A 70 11.66 10.40 -21.05
N PHE A 71 12.00 11.69 -20.89
CA PHE A 71 12.93 12.22 -19.89
C PHE A 71 14.42 11.85 -20.07
N SER A 72 14.83 11.49 -21.29
CA SER A 72 16.25 11.19 -21.59
C SER A 72 17.23 12.30 -21.17
N GLY A 73 16.77 13.56 -21.15
CA GLY A 73 17.55 14.74 -20.78
C GLY A 73 17.59 15.12 -19.29
N ILE A 74 16.88 14.41 -18.40
CA ILE A 74 16.98 14.69 -16.95
C ILE A 74 18.38 14.27 -16.49
N LYS A 75 19.19 15.27 -16.12
CA LYS A 75 20.51 15.08 -15.53
C LYS A 75 20.37 14.45 -14.15
N SER A 76 21.01 13.30 -13.94
CA SER A 76 21.25 12.79 -12.60
C SER A 76 22.27 13.68 -11.87
N LYS A 77 22.24 13.68 -10.53
CA LYS A 77 23.21 14.44 -9.73
C LYS A 77 24.65 13.97 -9.98
N LEU A 78 24.83 12.70 -10.35
CA LEU A 78 26.12 12.13 -10.75
C LEU A 78 26.62 12.59 -12.14
N GLU A 79 25.85 13.41 -12.87
CA GLU A 79 26.16 13.94 -14.21
C GLU A 79 26.64 12.86 -15.21
N LEU A 80 26.12 11.63 -15.10
CA LEU A 80 26.51 10.53 -15.98
C LEU A 80 26.00 10.74 -17.41
N ARG A 81 26.84 10.38 -18.38
CA ARG A 81 26.45 10.34 -19.80
C ARG A 81 25.60 9.10 -20.05
N LYS A 82 24.38 9.30 -20.55
CA LYS A 82 23.45 8.25 -20.95
C LYS A 82 23.68 7.84 -22.40
N LEU A 83 23.95 6.56 -22.64
CA LEU A 83 24.12 5.96 -23.96
C LEU A 83 23.05 4.89 -24.16
N TYR A 84 22.36 4.92 -25.30
CA TYR A 84 21.24 4.03 -25.55
C TYR A 84 21.54 3.11 -26.71
N PHE A 85 21.14 1.85 -26.56
CA PHE A 85 21.35 0.79 -27.54
C PHE A 85 20.04 0.02 -27.74
N THR A 86 19.80 -0.44 -28.97
CA THR A 86 18.59 -1.19 -29.29
C THR A 86 18.87 -2.33 -30.26
N ALA A 87 18.06 -3.38 -30.18
CA ALA A 87 17.97 -4.43 -31.18
C ALA A 87 16.60 -5.13 -31.09
N THR A 88 16.11 -5.62 -32.22
CA THR A 88 14.88 -6.40 -32.30
C THR A 88 15.23 -7.86 -32.50
N PHE A 89 14.67 -8.72 -31.66
CA PHE A 89 14.94 -10.15 -31.66
C PHE A 89 13.66 -10.94 -31.93
N SER A 90 13.80 -12.00 -32.72
CA SER A 90 12.76 -13.02 -32.85
C SER A 90 13.00 -14.07 -31.77
N VAL A 91 11.97 -14.37 -30.99
CA VAL A 91 12.07 -15.31 -29.88
C VAL A 91 10.98 -16.37 -30.00
N ASN A 92 11.40 -17.63 -29.85
CA ASN A 92 10.54 -18.81 -30.04
C ASN A 92 10.47 -19.72 -28.81
N HIS A 93 11.27 -19.47 -27.76
CA HIS A 93 11.28 -20.24 -26.51
C HIS A 93 11.60 -19.32 -25.31
N THR A 94 11.37 -19.81 -24.10
CA THR A 94 11.72 -19.14 -22.84
C THR A 94 13.25 -19.17 -22.63
N PHE A 95 13.86 -18.02 -22.33
CA PHE A 95 15.31 -17.88 -22.24
C PHE A 95 15.73 -16.90 -21.14
N LYS A 96 16.99 -16.99 -20.70
CA LYS A 96 17.63 -16.00 -19.81
C LYS A 96 18.61 -15.13 -20.58
N PHE A 97 18.79 -13.90 -20.14
CA PHE A 97 19.71 -12.96 -20.78
C PHE A 97 20.48 -12.09 -19.78
N THR A 98 21.67 -11.70 -20.19
CA THR A 98 22.54 -10.71 -19.54
C THR A 98 22.99 -9.70 -20.59
N ILE A 99 23.47 -8.54 -20.15
CA ILE A 99 24.00 -7.53 -21.07
C ILE A 99 25.51 -7.44 -20.92
N LYS A 100 26.24 -7.56 -22.04
CA LYS A 100 27.67 -7.35 -22.11
C LYS A 100 27.98 -5.97 -22.68
N PHE A 101 29.03 -5.34 -22.19
CA PHE A 101 29.47 -4.02 -22.65
C PHE A 101 31.00 -3.89 -22.62
N ARG A 102 31.55 -3.06 -23.50
CA ARG A 102 32.96 -2.65 -23.50
C ARG A 102 33.11 -1.22 -24.01
N LYS A 103 34.17 -0.56 -23.55
CA LYS A 103 34.47 0.85 -23.86
C LYS A 103 34.82 1.09 -25.32
N ASN A 104 35.60 0.17 -25.90
CA ASN A 104 36.04 0.17 -27.28
C ASN A 104 36.46 -1.27 -27.64
N ILE A 105 36.92 -1.47 -28.88
CA ILE A 105 37.31 -2.79 -29.39
C ILE A 105 38.54 -3.40 -28.69
N GLU A 106 39.40 -2.58 -28.08
CA GLU A 106 40.64 -2.99 -27.41
C GLU A 106 40.40 -3.46 -25.97
N ASN A 107 39.27 -3.09 -25.37
CA ASN A 107 38.91 -3.49 -24.02
C ASN A 107 38.15 -4.83 -24.00
N TYR A 108 38.39 -5.62 -22.94
CA TYR A 108 37.63 -6.85 -22.67
C TYR A 108 36.15 -6.54 -22.38
N TRP A 109 35.28 -7.47 -22.77
CA TRP A 109 33.87 -7.43 -22.42
C TRP A 109 33.68 -7.57 -20.91
N LYS A 110 32.83 -6.72 -20.35
CA LYS A 110 32.23 -6.88 -19.03
C LYS A 110 30.78 -7.29 -19.18
N SER A 111 30.23 -7.95 -18.17
CA SER A 111 28.82 -8.34 -18.08
C SER A 111 28.11 -7.51 -17.02
N SER A 112 26.79 -7.35 -17.12
CA SER A 112 25.97 -6.79 -16.04
C SER A 112 26.09 -7.60 -14.74
N ARG A 113 26.47 -8.88 -14.81
CA ARG A 113 26.82 -9.71 -13.65
C ARG A 113 28.02 -9.18 -12.87
N ASP A 114 29.00 -8.60 -13.56
CA ASP A 114 30.17 -7.97 -12.93
C ASP A 114 29.79 -6.69 -12.16
N LEU A 115 28.56 -6.21 -12.36
CA LEU A 115 27.92 -5.09 -11.65
C LEU A 115 26.88 -5.59 -10.64
N ASN A 116 26.94 -6.85 -10.20
CA ASN A 116 25.99 -7.48 -9.28
C ASN A 116 24.52 -7.44 -9.76
N THR A 117 24.29 -7.31 -11.07
CA THR A 117 22.93 -7.34 -11.64
C THR A 117 22.60 -8.75 -12.14
N SER A 118 21.57 -9.34 -11.57
CA SER A 118 21.03 -10.64 -11.97
C SER A 118 20.53 -10.65 -13.42
N ASP A 119 20.55 -11.83 -14.03
CA ASP A 119 20.02 -12.06 -15.39
C ASP A 119 18.52 -11.75 -15.46
N GLY A 120 18.08 -11.23 -16.61
CA GLY A 120 16.66 -11.16 -16.96
C GLY A 120 16.16 -12.48 -17.52
N ILE A 121 14.86 -12.75 -17.41
CA ILE A 121 14.23 -13.94 -17.99
C ILE A 121 13.07 -13.50 -18.87
N ILE A 122 12.99 -14.03 -20.09
CA ILE A 122 11.86 -13.84 -20.99
C ILE A 122 11.07 -15.14 -21.05
N VAL A 123 9.76 -15.04 -20.80
CA VAL A 123 8.80 -16.14 -20.92
C VAL A 123 7.81 -15.80 -22.03
N ILE A 124 7.68 -16.67 -23.02
CA ILE A 124 6.72 -16.49 -24.11
C ILE A 124 5.43 -17.21 -23.75
N LYS A 125 4.29 -16.51 -23.78
CA LYS A 125 2.99 -17.15 -23.62
C LYS A 125 2.70 -18.08 -24.81
N PRO A 126 2.27 -19.33 -24.57
CA PRO A 126 1.87 -20.23 -25.65
C PRO A 126 0.75 -19.62 -26.52
N LYS A 127 0.87 -19.70 -27.85
CA LYS A 127 -0.14 -19.15 -28.80
C LYS A 127 -1.47 -19.92 -28.82
N SER A 128 -1.48 -21.15 -28.29
CA SER A 128 -2.67 -21.99 -28.19
C SER A 128 -3.08 -22.13 -26.73
N GLN A 129 -4.32 -21.73 -26.42
CA GLN A 129 -5.06 -22.34 -25.33
C GLN A 129 -5.27 -23.82 -25.72
N GLU A 130 -4.26 -24.67 -25.52
CA GLU A 130 -4.60 -26.08 -25.27
C GLU A 130 -5.62 -26.07 -24.13
N ASN A 131 -6.68 -26.86 -24.20
CA ASN A 131 -7.80 -26.87 -23.25
C ASN A 131 -7.33 -27.13 -21.80
N VAL A 132 -6.77 -26.12 -21.15
CA VAL A 132 -6.27 -26.13 -19.77
C VAL A 132 -7.45 -26.38 -18.81
N ASP A 133 -8.67 -26.08 -19.25
CA ASP A 133 -9.95 -26.28 -18.57
C ASP A 133 -10.25 -27.73 -18.15
N LEU A 134 -9.59 -28.72 -18.76
CA LEU A 134 -9.88 -30.15 -18.59
C LEU A 134 -9.01 -30.85 -17.52
N TYR A 135 -7.93 -30.23 -17.06
CA TYR A 135 -7.01 -30.89 -16.12
C TYR A 135 -7.43 -30.69 -14.66
N GLY A 136 -7.37 -31.77 -13.88
CA GLY A 136 -7.54 -31.72 -12.43
C GLY A 136 -6.37 -31.02 -11.74
N LEU A 137 -6.56 -30.64 -10.46
CA LEU A 137 -5.57 -29.90 -9.68
C LEU A 137 -4.19 -30.59 -9.62
N ASN A 138 -4.14 -31.92 -9.68
CA ASN A 138 -2.91 -32.72 -9.68
C ASN A 138 -1.97 -32.43 -10.86
N HIS A 139 -2.47 -31.82 -11.94
CA HIS A 139 -1.64 -31.37 -13.05
C HIS A 139 -0.80 -30.14 -12.68
N TYR A 140 -1.33 -29.29 -11.80
CA TYR A 140 -0.68 -28.05 -11.39
C TYR A 140 0.09 -28.17 -10.09
N ILE A 141 -0.33 -29.08 -9.20
CA ILE A 141 0.34 -29.38 -7.94
C ILE A 141 0.68 -30.87 -7.94
N HIS A 142 1.96 -31.17 -8.14
CA HIS A 142 2.42 -32.56 -8.21
C HIS A 142 2.54 -33.16 -6.81
N GLY A 143 2.05 -34.39 -6.65
CA GLY A 143 2.05 -35.06 -5.36
C GLY A 143 1.01 -34.52 -4.38
N LEU A 144 -0.12 -33.98 -4.89
CA LEU A 144 -1.24 -33.59 -4.04
C LEU A 144 -1.68 -34.74 -3.14
N ASP A 145 -1.67 -34.50 -1.83
CA ASP A 145 -2.01 -35.51 -0.84
C ASP A 145 -3.46 -35.98 -1.05
N PRO A 146 -3.71 -37.30 -1.20
CA PRO A 146 -5.06 -37.86 -1.37
C PRO A 146 -6.03 -37.53 -0.24
N LEU A 147 -5.54 -37.05 0.90
CA LEU A 147 -6.35 -36.59 2.02
C LEU A 147 -7.16 -35.31 1.69
N PHE A 148 -6.75 -34.54 0.68
CA PHE A 148 -7.51 -33.36 0.25
C PHE A 148 -8.70 -33.72 -0.64
N GLN A 149 -9.88 -33.26 -0.25
CA GLN A 149 -11.02 -33.20 -1.15
C GLN A 149 -10.89 -31.95 -2.01
N THR A 150 -11.07 -32.09 -3.33
CA THR A 150 -10.89 -31.00 -4.29
C THR A 150 -12.22 -30.63 -4.92
N LYS A 151 -12.51 -29.32 -4.97
CA LYS A 151 -13.72 -28.77 -5.59
C LYS A 151 -13.33 -27.65 -6.55
N LYS A 152 -13.74 -27.77 -7.83
CA LYS A 152 -13.65 -26.67 -8.80
C LYS A 152 -14.74 -25.65 -8.48
N CYS A 153 -14.37 -24.39 -8.35
CA CYS A 153 -15.30 -23.30 -8.03
C CYS A 153 -15.92 -22.73 -9.31
N SER A 154 -17.15 -22.21 -9.23
CA SER A 154 -17.82 -21.57 -10.36
C SER A 154 -17.08 -20.29 -10.78
N GLU A 155 -16.80 -20.18 -12.08
CA GLU A 155 -16.07 -19.05 -12.67
C GLU A 155 -16.86 -17.75 -12.51
N LYS A 156 -16.26 -16.75 -11.85
CA LYS A 156 -16.73 -15.35 -11.96
C LYS A 156 -16.02 -14.59 -13.11
N ASN A 157 -14.82 -15.04 -13.49
CA ASN A 157 -14.01 -14.50 -14.58
C ASN A 157 -13.51 -15.65 -15.47
N HIS A 158 -13.74 -15.56 -16.78
CA HIS A 158 -13.44 -16.63 -17.76
C HIS A 158 -11.95 -16.98 -17.93
N ASN A 159 -11.02 -16.19 -17.37
CA ASN A 159 -9.59 -16.36 -17.58
C ASN A 159 -8.84 -17.02 -16.41
N ASN A 160 -9.50 -17.26 -15.27
CA ASN A 160 -8.85 -17.78 -14.07
C ASN A 160 -9.53 -19.07 -13.59
N PHE A 161 -8.74 -20.09 -13.28
CA PHE A 161 -9.21 -21.32 -12.65
C PHE A 161 -9.15 -21.19 -11.14
N LEU A 162 -10.23 -21.58 -10.47
CA LEU A 162 -10.32 -21.51 -9.03
C LEU A 162 -10.69 -22.87 -8.46
N TRP A 163 -9.88 -23.35 -7.52
CA TRP A 163 -10.16 -24.53 -6.71
C TRP A 163 -10.26 -24.18 -5.23
N TYR A 164 -11.02 -25.00 -4.54
CA TYR A 164 -11.11 -25.04 -3.10
C TYR A 164 -10.76 -26.46 -2.67
N ILE A 165 -9.81 -26.59 -1.74
CA ILE A 165 -9.43 -27.87 -1.16
C ILE A 165 -9.63 -27.87 0.34
N GLU A 166 -10.03 -29.02 0.87
CA GLU A 166 -10.25 -29.20 2.30
C GLU A 166 -9.78 -30.55 2.80
N ALA A 167 -9.38 -30.59 4.06
CA ALA A 167 -8.80 -31.76 4.70
C ALA A 167 -9.19 -31.84 6.18
N PRO A 168 -9.47 -33.04 6.71
CA PRO A 168 -9.89 -33.21 8.10
C PRO A 168 -8.74 -33.01 9.09
N VAL A 169 -9.04 -32.28 10.16
CA VAL A 169 -8.20 -32.10 11.35
C VAL A 169 -8.97 -32.52 12.60
N GLU A 170 -8.32 -33.27 13.48
CA GLU A 170 -8.93 -33.79 14.70
C GLU A 170 -9.19 -32.69 15.72
N ALA A 171 -10.05 -32.96 16.71
CA ALA A 171 -10.33 -32.04 17.81
C ALA A 171 -9.10 -31.78 18.69
N ALA A 172 -9.11 -30.66 19.41
CA ALA A 172 -8.22 -30.45 20.55
C ALA A 172 -8.45 -31.50 21.64
N ASP A 173 -7.38 -31.84 22.38
CA ASP A 173 -7.43 -32.72 23.55
C ASP A 173 -7.49 -31.89 24.83
N GLY A 174 -8.73 -31.56 25.25
CA GLY A 174 -8.96 -30.65 26.36
C GLY A 174 -8.38 -29.26 26.10
N GLU A 175 -7.41 -28.87 26.92
CA GLU A 175 -6.69 -27.59 26.82
C GLU A 175 -5.57 -27.59 25.76
N ILE A 176 -5.27 -28.74 25.14
CA ILE A 176 -4.15 -28.87 24.20
C ILE A 176 -4.66 -28.84 22.76
N SER A 177 -4.25 -27.82 21.99
CA SER A 177 -4.60 -27.69 20.58
C SER A 177 -4.08 -28.87 19.76
N ARG A 178 -4.88 -29.33 18.78
CA ARG A 178 -4.38 -30.29 17.78
C ARG A 178 -3.58 -29.55 16.73
N ILE A 179 -2.31 -29.92 16.55
CA ILE A 179 -1.45 -29.41 15.48
C ILE A 179 -1.14 -30.55 14.52
N LYS A 180 -1.28 -30.30 13.22
CA LYS A 180 -1.02 -31.27 12.16
C LYS A 180 -0.39 -30.59 10.95
N ASP A 181 0.70 -31.17 10.46
CA ASP A 181 1.32 -30.77 9.20
C ASP A 181 0.81 -31.69 8.08
N ILE A 182 0.36 -31.11 6.96
CA ILE A 182 -0.21 -31.84 5.80
C ILE A 182 0.47 -31.34 4.53
N GLU A 183 1.08 -32.23 3.75
CA GLU A 183 1.77 -31.84 2.51
C GLU A 183 0.76 -31.55 1.40
N ILE A 184 0.83 -30.38 0.76
CA ILE A 184 0.04 -30.07 -0.44
C ILE A 184 0.75 -30.58 -1.70
N GLY A 185 2.09 -30.56 -1.73
CA GLY A 185 2.89 -31.02 -2.87
C GLY A 185 3.67 -29.90 -3.54
N THR A 186 4.15 -30.16 -4.76
CA THR A 186 5.06 -29.27 -5.49
C THR A 186 4.31 -28.42 -6.52
N PRO A 187 4.27 -27.08 -6.38
CA PRO A 187 3.74 -26.17 -7.39
C PRO A 187 4.42 -26.35 -8.75
N TRP A 188 3.62 -26.49 -9.81
CA TRP A 188 4.04 -26.71 -11.20
C TRP A 188 4.89 -27.96 -11.45
N GLY A 189 5.13 -28.79 -10.43
CA GLY A 189 6.09 -29.89 -10.49
C GLY A 189 7.55 -29.43 -10.38
N LYS A 190 8.45 -30.41 -10.30
CA LYS A 190 9.87 -30.19 -10.06
C LYS A 190 10.50 -29.32 -11.15
N ASN A 191 11.25 -28.29 -10.75
CA ASN A 191 12.00 -27.37 -11.62
C ASN A 191 11.17 -26.52 -12.59
N ASN A 192 9.86 -26.36 -12.35
CA ASN A 192 8.98 -25.56 -13.21
C ASN A 192 8.59 -24.20 -12.62
N VAL A 193 8.89 -23.96 -11.34
CA VAL A 193 8.81 -22.63 -10.70
C VAL A 193 10.00 -21.78 -11.16
N LEU A 194 9.74 -20.57 -11.65
CA LEU A 194 10.75 -19.56 -11.95
C LEU A 194 11.00 -18.61 -10.79
N ARG A 195 9.91 -18.17 -10.16
CA ARG A 195 9.89 -17.26 -9.01
C ARG A 195 8.73 -17.60 -8.11
N TRP A 196 8.88 -17.31 -6.84
CA TRP A 196 7.78 -17.35 -5.89
C TRP A 196 7.81 -16.13 -4.97
N MET A 197 6.65 -15.81 -4.43
CA MET A 197 6.48 -14.85 -3.34
C MET A 197 5.59 -15.46 -2.26
N ALA A 198 5.78 -15.04 -1.02
CA ALA A 198 4.89 -15.35 0.10
C ALA A 198 4.70 -14.10 0.96
N ILE A 199 3.52 -13.95 1.58
CA ILE A 199 3.34 -13.02 2.70
C ILE A 199 3.34 -13.86 3.98
N VAL A 200 4.40 -13.69 4.77
CA VAL A 200 4.73 -14.47 5.96
C VAL A 200 4.42 -13.71 7.24
N ARG A 201 4.25 -14.44 8.33
CA ARG A 201 4.15 -13.92 9.69
C ARG A 201 5.56 -13.56 10.18
N ASN A 202 6.00 -12.33 9.98
CA ASN A 202 7.31 -11.84 10.43
C ASN A 202 7.42 -11.74 11.97
N GLY A 203 6.30 -11.93 12.64
CA GLY A 203 6.13 -12.14 14.08
C GLY A 203 4.65 -12.42 14.34
N TYR A 204 4.25 -12.49 15.62
CA TYR A 204 2.82 -12.54 15.97
C TYR A 204 1.99 -11.36 15.40
N PRO A 205 2.46 -10.09 15.48
CA PRO A 205 1.65 -8.94 15.07
C PRO A 205 1.68 -8.63 13.57
N TRP A 206 2.76 -8.99 12.87
CA TRP A 206 3.11 -8.39 11.59
C TRP A 206 3.33 -9.41 10.49
N LEU A 207 2.87 -9.04 9.29
CA LEU A 207 3.16 -9.68 8.04
C LEU A 207 4.37 -9.03 7.37
N ALA A 208 5.10 -9.80 6.58
CA ALA A 208 6.13 -9.29 5.68
C ALA A 208 6.25 -10.16 4.41
N PRO A 209 6.76 -9.61 3.31
CA PRO A 209 7.04 -10.39 2.11
C PRO A 209 8.26 -11.30 2.24
N ARG A 210 8.23 -12.41 1.51
CA ARG A 210 9.38 -13.23 1.12
C ARG A 210 9.30 -13.51 -0.37
N GLN A 211 10.45 -13.59 -1.01
CA GLN A 211 10.57 -13.90 -2.43
C GLN A 211 11.73 -14.86 -2.65
N GLY A 212 11.61 -15.71 -3.65
CA GLY A 212 12.69 -16.58 -4.06
C GLY A 212 12.57 -17.02 -5.51
N MET A 213 13.51 -17.88 -5.92
CA MET A 213 13.67 -18.32 -7.29
C MET A 213 12.94 -19.65 -7.54
N SER A 214 13.66 -20.71 -7.90
CA SER A 214 13.09 -21.99 -8.30
C SER A 214 12.78 -22.92 -7.13
N GLN A 215 13.54 -22.82 -6.03
CA GLN A 215 13.32 -23.61 -4.82
C GLN A 215 12.46 -22.82 -3.84
N PHE A 216 11.34 -23.41 -3.43
CA PHE A 216 10.44 -22.83 -2.43
C PHE A 216 10.93 -23.16 -1.02
N GLU A 217 11.15 -22.12 -0.23
CA GLU A 217 11.59 -22.23 1.16
C GLU A 217 11.02 -21.05 1.95
N LEU A 218 10.47 -21.34 3.12
CA LEU A 218 9.92 -20.37 4.04
C LEU A 218 10.70 -20.39 5.34
N ASP A 219 11.14 -19.20 5.77
CA ASP A 219 11.71 -18.96 7.10
C ASP A 219 10.63 -18.76 8.18
N SER A 220 9.39 -18.48 7.77
CA SER A 220 8.24 -18.32 8.66
C SER A 220 6.93 -18.75 7.99
N GLU A 221 5.91 -18.97 8.81
CA GLU A 221 4.57 -19.37 8.38
C GLU A 221 3.94 -18.32 7.45
N ALA A 222 3.39 -18.74 6.31
CA ALA A 222 2.76 -17.86 5.32
C ALA A 222 1.25 -17.96 5.27
N ILE A 223 0.59 -16.85 4.94
CA ILE A 223 -0.88 -16.81 4.76
C ILE A 223 -1.25 -16.96 3.28
N ILE A 224 -0.41 -16.42 2.40
CA ILE A 224 -0.59 -16.49 0.95
C ILE A 224 0.76 -16.74 0.27
N CYS A 225 0.76 -17.61 -0.73
CA CYS A 225 1.91 -17.92 -1.57
C CYS A 225 1.53 -17.76 -3.05
N SER A 226 2.47 -17.32 -3.88
CA SER A 226 2.30 -17.32 -5.33
C SER A 226 3.54 -17.83 -6.06
N PHE A 227 3.34 -18.58 -7.14
CA PHE A 227 4.38 -19.25 -7.92
C PHE A 227 4.22 -18.93 -9.41
N LEU A 228 5.24 -18.32 -10.01
CA LEU A 228 5.33 -18.08 -11.45
C LEU A 228 5.97 -19.29 -12.15
N SER A 229 5.30 -19.85 -13.15
CA SER A 229 5.80 -21.00 -13.91
C SER A 229 6.70 -20.60 -15.09
N LYS A 230 7.44 -21.57 -15.62
CA LYS A 230 8.19 -21.46 -16.89
C LYS A 230 7.32 -21.12 -18.12
N LEU A 231 5.99 -21.27 -18.00
CA LEU A 231 5.01 -20.94 -19.04
C LEU A 231 4.34 -19.57 -18.82
N GLY A 232 4.74 -18.83 -17.77
CA GLY A 232 4.22 -17.49 -17.50
C GLY A 232 2.86 -17.50 -16.79
N LYS A 233 2.47 -18.65 -16.22
CA LYS A 233 1.24 -18.79 -15.44
C LYS A 233 1.51 -18.55 -13.96
N HIS A 234 0.54 -17.99 -13.26
CA HIS A 234 0.58 -17.72 -11.83
C HIS A 234 -0.31 -18.73 -11.09
N LEU A 235 0.22 -19.37 -10.05
CA LEU A 235 -0.52 -20.20 -9.10
C LEU A 235 -0.52 -19.47 -7.76
N VAL A 236 -1.69 -19.10 -7.24
CA VAL A 236 -1.87 -18.38 -5.98
C VAL A 236 -2.58 -19.29 -4.98
N LEU A 237 -2.03 -19.47 -3.79
CA LEU A 237 -2.60 -20.29 -2.72
C LEU A 237 -2.87 -19.41 -1.50
N LEU A 238 -4.08 -19.49 -0.96
CA LEU A 238 -4.50 -18.76 0.23
C LEU A 238 -4.99 -19.73 1.30
N ALA A 239 -4.35 -19.71 2.47
CA ALA A 239 -4.72 -20.54 3.61
C ALA A 239 -5.80 -19.84 4.44
N ILE A 240 -6.95 -20.50 4.64
CA ILE A 240 -8.09 -19.90 5.35
C ILE A 240 -8.03 -20.25 6.83
N SER A 241 -8.19 -19.22 7.68
CA SER A 241 -8.17 -19.34 9.14
C SER A 241 -9.42 -18.74 9.79
N GLY A 242 -9.62 -19.02 11.08
CA GLY A 242 -10.66 -18.39 11.90
C GLY A 242 -12.06 -18.99 11.76
N ILE A 243 -12.25 -19.98 10.88
CA ILE A 243 -13.51 -20.73 10.74
C ILE A 243 -13.43 -21.98 11.61
N ASP A 244 -14.47 -22.24 12.41
CA ASP A 244 -14.59 -23.41 13.30
C ASP A 244 -13.41 -23.58 14.27
N ASN A 245 -12.74 -22.49 14.65
CA ASN A 245 -11.52 -22.47 15.49
C ASN A 245 -10.31 -23.18 14.86
N VAL A 246 -10.26 -23.23 13.53
CA VAL A 246 -9.12 -23.76 12.78
C VAL A 246 -8.27 -22.62 12.25
N THR A 247 -6.98 -22.67 12.53
CA THR A 247 -5.96 -21.80 11.91
C THR A 247 -5.15 -22.63 10.93
N THR A 248 -5.05 -22.15 9.69
CA THR A 248 -4.30 -22.80 8.61
C THR A 248 -3.26 -21.82 8.07
N VAL A 249 -2.00 -22.24 8.00
CA VAL A 249 -0.90 -21.47 7.42
C VAL A 249 0.00 -22.37 6.57
N PHE A 250 0.76 -21.79 5.66
CA PHE A 250 1.75 -22.49 4.84
C PHE A 250 3.13 -22.51 5.52
N THR A 251 3.85 -23.59 5.30
CA THR A 251 5.28 -23.77 5.58
C THR A 251 5.91 -24.48 4.37
N SER A 252 7.20 -24.79 4.44
CA SER A 252 7.91 -25.58 3.44
C SER A 252 8.64 -26.75 4.09
N ASN A 253 8.94 -27.79 3.31
CA ASN A 253 9.84 -28.87 3.70
C ASN A 253 11.14 -28.86 2.88
N ASP A 254 12.09 -29.72 3.24
CA ASP A 254 13.42 -29.83 2.59
C ASP A 254 13.35 -30.20 1.10
N LYS A 255 12.20 -30.65 0.60
CA LYS A 255 11.97 -30.98 -0.82
C LYS A 255 11.44 -29.79 -1.63
N GLY A 256 11.17 -28.66 -0.97
CA GLY A 256 10.55 -27.48 -1.56
C GLY A 256 9.04 -27.64 -1.81
N ASN A 257 8.38 -28.56 -1.10
CA ASN A 257 6.93 -28.73 -1.19
C ASN A 257 6.22 -27.72 -0.30
N VAL A 258 5.02 -27.32 -0.71
CA VAL A 258 4.12 -26.53 0.13
C VAL A 258 3.50 -27.46 1.16
N VAL A 259 3.58 -27.07 2.43
CA VAL A 259 3.02 -27.83 3.56
C VAL A 259 2.06 -26.93 4.33
N LEU A 260 0.88 -27.44 4.67
CA LEU A 260 -0.01 -26.78 5.63
C LEU A 260 0.41 -27.12 7.04
N ARG A 261 0.53 -26.11 7.89
CA ARG A 261 0.45 -26.28 9.34
C ARG A 261 -0.94 -25.87 9.79
N VAL A 262 -1.65 -26.83 10.37
CA VAL A 262 -3.04 -26.66 10.81
C VAL A 262 -3.09 -26.76 12.33
N ARG A 263 -3.73 -25.78 12.97
CA ARG A 263 -4.10 -25.82 14.39
C ARG A 263 -5.62 -25.88 14.51
N ASN A 264 -6.14 -26.85 15.26
CA ASN A 264 -7.54 -26.88 15.66
C ASN A 264 -7.66 -26.71 17.18
N ASP A 265 -8.31 -25.62 17.59
CA ASP A 265 -8.60 -25.30 19.00
C ASP A 265 -10.02 -25.76 19.41
N GLY A 266 -10.79 -26.28 18.46
CA GLY A 266 -12.15 -26.74 18.65
C GLY A 266 -12.25 -28.06 19.44
N ALA A 267 -13.30 -28.20 20.25
CA ALA A 267 -13.63 -29.45 20.95
C ALA A 267 -14.16 -30.57 20.02
N LYS A 268 -14.24 -30.32 18.70
CA LYS A 268 -14.67 -31.26 17.67
C LYS A 268 -13.68 -31.22 16.50
N GLY A 269 -13.61 -32.34 15.77
CA GLY A 269 -12.90 -32.36 14.49
C GLY A 269 -13.52 -31.38 13.51
N SER A 270 -12.70 -30.83 12.63
CA SER A 270 -13.08 -29.80 11.67
C SER A 270 -12.29 -29.95 10.37
N LEU A 271 -12.36 -28.95 9.48
CA LEU A 271 -11.71 -28.92 8.17
C LEU A 271 -10.74 -27.75 8.07
N CYS A 272 -9.50 -28.01 7.64
CA CYS A 272 -8.64 -26.97 7.10
C CYS A 272 -9.02 -26.71 5.64
N ARG A 273 -8.79 -25.48 5.18
CA ARG A 273 -9.32 -24.97 3.90
C ARG A 273 -8.29 -24.12 3.18
N VAL A 274 -8.14 -24.35 1.88
CA VAL A 274 -7.24 -23.57 1.01
C VAL A 274 -7.94 -23.24 -0.29
N ILE A 275 -7.78 -21.99 -0.74
CA ILE A 275 -8.24 -21.53 -2.06
C ILE A 275 -7.03 -21.43 -2.98
N ILE A 276 -7.18 -21.92 -4.20
CA ILE A 276 -6.10 -21.99 -5.20
C ILE A 276 -6.58 -21.36 -6.50
N GLY A 277 -5.88 -20.34 -6.96
CA GLY A 277 -6.12 -19.66 -8.24
C GLY A 277 -5.02 -19.94 -9.25
N ILE A 278 -5.38 -20.13 -10.52
CA ILE A 278 -4.44 -20.18 -11.64
C ILE A 278 -4.87 -19.21 -12.74
N GLY A 279 -3.93 -18.42 -13.25
CA GLY A 279 -4.21 -17.50 -14.36
C GLY A 279 -2.96 -16.97 -15.06
N ASP A 280 -3.17 -16.15 -16.08
CA ASP A 280 -2.13 -15.50 -16.90
C ASP A 280 -1.61 -14.17 -16.33
N ASP A 281 -2.32 -13.63 -15.35
CA ASP A 281 -2.00 -12.37 -14.70
C ASP A 281 -2.15 -12.50 -13.18
N PHE A 282 -1.13 -12.06 -12.46
CA PHE A 282 -1.09 -12.19 -11.01
C PHE A 282 -2.21 -11.40 -10.32
N GLU A 283 -2.41 -10.13 -10.70
CA GLU A 283 -3.36 -9.24 -10.02
C GLU A 283 -4.79 -9.78 -10.11
N SER A 284 -5.22 -10.19 -11.31
CA SER A 284 -6.54 -10.79 -11.53
C SER A 284 -6.69 -12.16 -10.86
N THR A 285 -5.64 -12.99 -10.85
CA THR A 285 -5.65 -14.30 -10.16
C THR A 285 -5.76 -14.13 -8.65
N ASN A 286 -4.95 -13.23 -8.09
CA ASN A 286 -4.95 -12.89 -6.67
C ASN A 286 -6.30 -12.29 -6.23
N ALA A 287 -6.84 -11.36 -7.01
CA ALA A 287 -8.16 -10.78 -6.78
C ALA A 287 -9.29 -11.83 -6.83
N ALA A 288 -9.20 -12.83 -7.72
CA ALA A 288 -10.18 -13.91 -7.78
C ALA A 288 -10.13 -14.82 -6.54
N VAL A 289 -8.93 -15.20 -6.09
CA VAL A 289 -8.71 -15.98 -4.87
C VAL A 289 -9.26 -15.26 -3.64
N LEU A 290 -8.87 -13.98 -3.46
CA LEU A 290 -9.29 -13.19 -2.31
C LEU A 290 -10.77 -12.80 -2.39
N GLY A 291 -11.32 -12.58 -3.58
CA GLY A 291 -12.75 -12.37 -3.78
C GLY A 291 -13.58 -13.57 -3.33
N TYR A 292 -13.15 -14.79 -3.69
CA TYR A 292 -13.83 -16.01 -3.24
C TYR A 292 -13.71 -16.23 -1.74
N ALA A 293 -12.53 -15.97 -1.15
CA ALA A 293 -12.33 -16.02 0.29
C ALA A 293 -13.26 -15.06 1.04
N ARG A 294 -13.48 -13.87 0.46
CA ARG A 294 -14.36 -12.85 1.03
C ARG A 294 -15.81 -13.29 1.04
N ASP A 295 -16.28 -13.82 -0.07
CA ASP A 295 -17.65 -14.36 -0.18
C ASP A 295 -17.86 -15.51 0.80
N MET A 296 -16.89 -16.43 0.90
CA MET A 296 -16.93 -17.54 1.84
C MET A 296 -16.99 -17.07 3.29
N ALA A 297 -16.09 -16.18 3.70
CA ALA A 297 -16.03 -15.66 5.06
C ALA A 297 -17.32 -14.90 5.44
N THR A 298 -17.87 -14.11 4.51
CA THR A 298 -19.12 -13.37 4.71
C THR A 298 -20.32 -14.32 4.86
N ASN A 299 -20.45 -15.33 3.98
CA ASN A 299 -21.58 -16.26 4.00
C ASN A 299 -21.57 -17.15 5.25
N LEU A 300 -20.40 -17.69 5.61
CA LEU A 300 -20.28 -18.56 6.79
C LEU A 300 -20.60 -17.81 8.08
N GLU A 301 -20.20 -16.55 8.19
CA GLU A 301 -20.56 -15.74 9.34
C GLU A 301 -22.07 -15.47 9.41
N GLU A 302 -22.73 -15.19 8.27
CA GLU A 302 -24.19 -15.04 8.23
C GLU A 302 -24.93 -16.32 8.64
N GLU A 303 -24.43 -17.49 8.22
CA GLU A 303 -24.98 -18.80 8.60
C GLU A 303 -24.81 -19.09 10.10
N ILE A 304 -23.65 -18.77 10.68
CA ILE A 304 -23.35 -18.99 12.11
C ILE A 304 -24.17 -18.06 13.01
N LEU A 305 -24.38 -16.80 12.62
CA LEU A 305 -25.06 -15.79 13.44
C LEU A 305 -26.60 -15.76 13.27
N GLY A 306 -27.18 -16.49 12.31
CA GLY A 306 -28.64 -16.61 12.14
C GLY A 306 -29.39 -15.26 12.01
N GLN A 307 -30.67 -15.21 12.44
CA GLN A 307 -31.52 -14.01 12.32
C GLN A 307 -31.11 -12.81 13.21
N GLU A 308 -30.18 -12.98 14.16
CA GLU A 308 -29.61 -11.87 14.96
C GLU A 308 -28.81 -10.87 14.10
N VAL A 309 -28.43 -11.29 12.89
CA VAL A 309 -27.88 -10.45 11.82
C VAL A 309 -28.80 -9.27 11.47
N LYS A 310 -30.11 -9.28 11.78
CA LYS A 310 -30.98 -8.10 11.55
C LYS A 310 -30.59 -6.86 12.38
N GLN A 311 -29.95 -7.02 13.54
CA GLN A 311 -29.42 -5.88 14.30
C GLN A 311 -28.02 -5.46 13.83
N ARG A 312 -27.18 -6.40 13.38
CA ARG A 312 -25.84 -6.13 12.81
C ARG A 312 -25.89 -5.58 11.36
N LYS A 313 -26.93 -5.89 10.58
CA LYS A 313 -27.22 -5.26 9.26
C LYS A 313 -27.40 -3.73 9.32
N SER A 314 -27.47 -3.14 10.51
CA SER A 314 -27.47 -1.70 10.72
C SER A 314 -26.09 -1.04 10.51
N PHE A 315 -24.98 -1.78 10.29
CA PHE A 315 -23.68 -1.16 9.96
C PHE A 315 -23.72 -0.41 8.61
N THR A 316 -24.59 -0.82 7.69
CA THR A 316 -24.74 -0.20 6.36
C THR A 316 -25.80 0.90 6.28
N ASP A 317 -26.65 1.06 7.30
CA ASP A 317 -27.90 1.86 7.21
C ASP A 317 -28.05 2.97 8.25
N LYS A 318 -26.96 3.40 8.91
CA LYS A 318 -26.99 4.66 9.65
C LYS A 318 -26.40 5.75 8.78
N ASN A 319 -27.18 6.82 8.58
CA ASN A 319 -26.78 8.14 8.10
C ASN A 319 -25.67 8.74 8.99
N ILE A 320 -24.50 8.10 9.04
CA ILE A 320 -23.28 8.74 9.51
C ILE A 320 -22.87 9.65 8.37
N THR A 321 -22.96 10.95 8.60
CA THR A 321 -22.70 11.99 7.62
C THR A 321 -21.40 11.69 6.88
N LYS A 322 -21.47 11.54 5.55
CA LYS A 322 -20.33 11.28 4.66
C LYS A 322 -19.06 12.11 5.00
N LEU A 323 -19.27 13.33 5.52
CA LEU A 323 -18.25 14.25 5.99
C LEU A 323 -17.38 13.74 7.15
N SER A 324 -17.94 13.05 8.15
CA SER A 324 -17.17 12.58 9.31
C SER A 324 -16.22 11.43 8.95
N HIS A 325 -16.54 10.67 7.91
CA HIS A 325 -15.69 9.58 7.41
C HIS A 325 -14.51 10.09 6.59
N GLU A 326 -14.74 11.13 5.78
CA GLU A 326 -13.68 11.81 5.04
C GLU A 326 -12.71 12.51 6.01
N ASP A 327 -13.20 13.16 7.08
CA ASP A 327 -12.35 13.80 8.09
C ASP A 327 -11.34 12.84 8.77
N TRP A 328 -11.75 11.61 9.08
CA TRP A 328 -10.87 10.64 9.73
C TRP A 328 -9.82 10.06 8.77
N HIS A 329 -10.22 9.64 7.57
CA HIS A 329 -9.32 8.97 6.62
C HIS A 329 -8.49 9.93 5.77
N ASP A 330 -9.04 11.10 5.45
CA ASP A 330 -8.40 12.12 4.61
C ASP A 330 -7.85 13.30 5.44
N GLY A 331 -8.02 13.31 6.76
CA GLY A 331 -7.41 14.30 7.65
C GLY A 331 -5.94 14.02 7.94
N LEU A 332 -5.11 15.07 8.00
CA LEU A 332 -3.73 14.91 8.49
C LEU A 332 -3.76 14.49 9.97
N THR A 333 -3.00 13.45 10.30
CA THR A 333 -2.95 12.87 11.64
C THR A 333 -1.63 13.17 12.33
N PHE A 334 -1.67 13.51 13.62
CA PHE A 334 -0.49 13.60 14.49
C PHE A 334 -0.51 12.48 15.54
N CYS A 335 0.58 11.75 15.70
CA CYS A 335 0.75 10.72 16.72
C CYS A 335 1.84 11.08 17.74
N THR A 336 1.61 10.77 19.00
CA THR A 336 2.51 11.14 20.10
C THR A 336 3.68 10.17 20.32
N TRP A 337 3.69 8.99 19.68
CA TRP A 337 4.64 7.90 19.98
C TRP A 337 6.11 8.32 19.85
N ASN A 338 6.59 8.59 18.64
CA ASN A 338 7.99 9.01 18.43
C ASN A 338 8.22 10.49 18.77
N SER A 339 7.16 11.30 18.85
CA SER A 339 7.27 12.74 19.12
C SER A 339 7.45 13.07 20.61
N LEU A 340 6.72 12.39 21.49
CA LEU A 340 6.72 12.65 22.95
C LEU A 340 7.29 11.50 23.77
N GLY A 341 7.41 10.31 23.17
CA GLY A 341 7.84 9.08 23.81
C GLY A 341 6.81 8.54 24.82
N GLN A 342 7.21 7.51 25.55
CA GLN A 342 6.34 6.80 26.49
C GLN A 342 5.98 7.59 27.76
N ARG A 343 6.69 8.67 28.10
CA ARG A 343 6.42 9.43 29.34
C ARG A 343 5.45 10.56 29.06
N LEU A 344 4.20 10.21 28.77
CA LEU A 344 3.15 11.17 28.44
C LEU A 344 2.66 11.90 29.69
N THR A 345 2.43 13.21 29.55
CA THR A 345 1.80 14.05 30.57
C THR A 345 0.81 15.00 29.90
N ALA A 346 -0.17 15.49 30.65
CA ALA A 346 -1.12 16.47 30.15
C ALA A 346 -0.42 17.71 29.54
N GLU A 347 0.64 18.20 30.19
CA GLU A 347 1.42 19.35 29.72
C GLU A 347 2.10 19.09 28.36
N LYS A 348 2.71 17.93 28.17
CA LYS A 348 3.36 17.58 26.90
C LYS A 348 2.37 17.52 25.74
N LEU A 349 1.19 16.92 25.98
CA LEU A 349 0.15 16.79 24.96
C LEU A 349 -0.42 18.15 24.56
N VAL A 350 -0.75 18.99 25.54
CA VAL A 350 -1.25 20.36 25.30
C VAL A 350 -0.20 21.22 24.61
N SER A 351 1.08 21.07 25.00
CA SER A 351 2.19 21.77 24.36
C SER A 351 2.37 21.33 22.90
N ALA A 352 2.25 20.04 22.60
CA ALA A 352 2.31 19.55 21.22
C ALA A 352 1.20 20.16 20.34
N ALA A 353 -0.04 20.17 20.82
CA ALA A 353 -1.16 20.82 20.12
C ALA A 353 -0.90 22.32 19.90
N LYS A 354 -0.36 23.01 20.91
CA LYS A 354 0.03 24.42 20.81
C LYS A 354 1.11 24.66 19.75
N TYR A 355 2.15 23.82 19.69
CA TYR A 355 3.21 23.96 18.68
C TYR A 355 2.71 23.70 17.26
N LEU A 356 1.78 22.74 17.07
CA LEU A 356 1.11 22.55 15.79
C LEU A 356 0.36 23.82 15.36
N ALA A 357 -0.41 24.41 16.27
CA ALA A 357 -1.13 25.66 16.00
C ALA A 357 -0.19 26.84 15.68
N GLN A 358 0.90 27.00 16.46
CA GLN A 358 1.89 28.05 16.24
C GLN A 358 2.60 27.96 14.88
N ASN A 359 2.74 26.74 14.35
CA ASN A 359 3.35 26.49 13.03
C ASN A 359 2.31 26.40 11.90
N ASN A 360 1.03 26.71 12.16
CA ASN A 360 -0.08 26.59 11.21
C ASN A 360 -0.26 25.18 10.63
N ILE A 361 0.04 24.15 11.41
CA ILE A 361 -0.17 22.75 11.04
C ILE A 361 -1.54 22.33 11.59
N ASN A 362 -2.56 22.49 10.76
CA ASN A 362 -3.96 22.21 11.13
C ASN A 362 -4.27 20.71 10.99
N VAL A 363 -3.82 19.90 11.93
CA VAL A 363 -4.15 18.47 11.94
C VAL A 363 -5.62 18.25 12.31
N THR A 364 -6.26 17.27 11.67
CA THR A 364 -7.66 16.88 11.95
C THR A 364 -7.73 15.82 13.04
N ASN A 365 -6.73 14.94 13.08
CA ASN A 365 -6.68 13.79 13.98
C ASN A 365 -5.46 13.91 14.90
N PHE A 366 -5.66 13.65 16.20
CA PHE A 366 -4.60 13.66 17.21
C PHE A 366 -4.66 12.34 18.01
N ILE A 367 -3.61 11.53 17.92
CA ILE A 367 -3.50 10.24 18.61
C ILE A 367 -2.64 10.41 19.87
N ILE A 368 -3.26 10.23 21.04
CA ILE A 368 -2.58 10.03 22.32
C ILE A 368 -2.18 8.56 22.38
N ASP A 369 -0.90 8.28 22.10
CA ASP A 369 -0.35 6.94 22.06
C ASP A 369 -0.10 6.36 23.47
N ASP A 370 0.60 5.24 23.56
CA ASP A 370 0.74 4.40 24.76
C ASP A 370 1.22 5.16 26.03
N ASN A 371 0.81 4.64 27.19
CA ASN A 371 1.19 5.01 28.56
C ASN A 371 0.55 6.31 29.10
N TRP A 372 -0.71 6.57 28.72
CA TRP A 372 -1.58 7.55 29.38
C TRP A 372 -2.40 6.95 30.54
N GLN A 373 -2.58 5.62 30.53
CA GLN A 373 -3.44 4.86 31.42
C GLN A 373 -2.92 4.82 32.86
N SER A 374 -3.81 4.58 33.84
CA SER A 374 -3.41 4.25 35.21
C SER A 374 -2.89 2.81 35.32
N LEU A 375 -1.57 2.65 35.51
CA LEU A 375 -0.88 1.35 35.56
C LEU A 375 -0.31 1.04 36.95
N ASP A 376 -0.13 -0.25 37.26
CA ASP A 376 0.44 -0.70 38.54
C ASP A 376 1.96 -0.71 38.61
N TYR A 377 2.62 -0.47 37.47
CA TYR A 377 4.08 -0.47 37.32
C TYR A 377 4.76 -1.69 37.99
N ARG A 378 4.10 -2.85 37.98
CA ARG A 378 4.68 -4.10 38.48
C ARG A 378 5.69 -4.65 37.48
N GLY A 379 6.89 -4.96 37.96
CA GLY A 379 7.95 -5.54 37.13
C GLY A 379 8.93 -4.48 36.64
N ASP A 380 9.78 -4.86 35.69
CA ASP A 380 10.91 -4.06 35.22
C ASP A 380 10.61 -3.29 33.93
N ASN A 381 9.53 -3.63 33.21
CA ASN A 381 9.21 -3.03 31.92
C ASN A 381 7.70 -3.02 31.59
N GLN A 382 7.35 -2.33 30.50
CA GLN A 382 5.97 -2.13 30.05
C GLN A 382 5.16 -3.41 29.86
N PHE A 383 5.79 -4.52 29.45
CA PHE A 383 5.13 -5.80 29.20
C PHE A 383 4.55 -6.46 30.45
N GLN A 384 4.95 -5.98 31.63
CA GLN A 384 4.56 -6.53 32.93
C GLN A 384 3.54 -5.67 33.66
N HIS A 385 3.33 -4.44 33.20
CA HIS A 385 2.41 -3.50 33.83
C HIS A 385 0.94 -3.90 33.57
N GLY A 386 0.13 -3.90 34.63
CA GLY A 386 -1.30 -4.15 34.57
C GLY A 386 -2.13 -2.87 34.63
N TRP A 387 -3.27 -2.86 33.92
CA TRP A 387 -4.20 -1.74 33.93
C TRP A 387 -5.10 -1.72 35.17
N ILE A 388 -5.18 -0.58 35.87
CA ILE A 388 -5.88 -0.46 37.17
C ILE A 388 -7.33 0.01 37.05
N GLU A 389 -7.55 1.12 36.34
CA GLU A 389 -8.83 1.83 36.19
C GLU A 389 -8.90 2.57 34.84
N PHE A 390 -10.11 2.91 34.37
CA PHE A 390 -10.30 3.58 33.08
C PHE A 390 -9.69 4.99 33.03
N GLU A 391 -9.60 5.69 34.16
CA GLU A 391 -9.04 7.05 34.21
C GLU A 391 -7.54 7.06 33.90
N ALA A 392 -7.07 8.17 33.36
CA ALA A 392 -5.65 8.40 33.10
C ALA A 392 -4.82 8.38 34.40
N ASP A 393 -3.51 8.15 34.28
CA ASP A 393 -2.62 8.19 35.43
C ASP A 393 -2.71 9.53 36.18
N ARG A 394 -3.00 9.48 37.49
CA ARG A 394 -3.29 10.69 38.28
C ARG A 394 -2.07 11.57 38.53
N ASN A 395 -0.86 11.04 38.41
CA ASN A 395 0.35 11.84 38.57
C ASN A 395 0.65 12.63 37.28
N ASN A 396 0.51 11.97 36.14
CA ASN A 396 0.77 12.55 34.82
C ASN A 396 -0.41 13.37 34.26
N PHE A 397 -1.63 13.09 34.74
CA PHE A 397 -2.90 13.72 34.35
C PHE A 397 -3.71 14.10 35.62
N PRO A 398 -3.24 15.06 36.43
CA PRO A 398 -3.84 15.37 37.74
C PRO A 398 -5.30 15.86 37.68
N LEU A 399 -5.74 16.36 36.52
CA LEU A 399 -7.11 16.83 36.28
C LEU A 399 -7.92 15.83 35.39
N GLY A 400 -7.38 14.65 35.14
CA GLY A 400 -7.99 13.58 34.37
C GLY A 400 -7.90 13.74 32.84
N LEU A 401 -8.29 12.69 32.13
CA LEU A 401 -8.25 12.64 30.66
C LEU A 401 -9.15 13.71 30.04
N LYS A 402 -10.36 13.88 30.56
CA LYS A 402 -11.35 14.85 30.04
C LYS A 402 -10.82 16.28 30.00
N HIS A 403 -10.17 16.73 31.07
CA HIS A 403 -9.59 18.07 31.12
C HIS A 403 -8.51 18.22 30.04
N THR A 404 -7.62 17.24 29.94
CA THR A 404 -6.52 17.23 28.95
C THR A 404 -7.04 17.29 27.52
N VAL A 405 -8.05 16.46 27.20
CA VAL A 405 -8.71 16.43 25.88
C VAL A 405 -9.34 17.78 25.53
N ASN A 406 -9.98 18.45 26.49
CA ASN A 406 -10.53 19.78 26.27
C ASN A 406 -9.42 20.80 25.99
N CYS A 407 -8.33 20.79 26.77
CA CYS A 407 -7.22 21.70 26.54
C CYS A 407 -6.53 21.49 25.19
N ILE A 408 -6.40 20.24 24.71
CA ILE A 408 -5.86 19.95 23.37
C ILE A 408 -6.70 20.65 22.29
N ARG A 409 -8.03 20.52 22.35
CA ARG A 409 -8.94 21.18 21.38
C ARG A 409 -8.92 22.70 21.49
N GLU A 410 -8.79 23.24 22.70
CA GLU A 410 -8.66 24.68 22.90
C GLU A 410 -7.38 25.25 22.26
N GLN A 411 -6.27 24.50 22.30
CA GLN A 411 -5.02 24.93 21.67
C GLN A 411 -5.05 24.84 20.15
N GLN A 412 -5.68 23.80 19.60
CA GLN A 412 -5.76 23.59 18.15
C GLN A 412 -7.20 23.19 17.75
N PRO A 413 -8.05 24.18 17.42
CA PRO A 413 -9.45 23.93 17.05
C PRO A 413 -9.66 23.08 15.80
N SER A 414 -8.63 22.91 14.95
CA SER A 414 -8.71 22.00 13.79
C SER A 414 -8.81 20.53 14.19
N ILE A 415 -8.43 20.16 15.41
CA ILE A 415 -8.50 18.78 15.91
C ILE A 415 -9.96 18.40 16.15
N LYS A 416 -10.53 17.69 15.19
CA LYS A 416 -11.88 17.10 15.28
C LYS A 416 -11.85 15.77 16.01
N ASN A 417 -10.84 14.95 15.73
CA ASN A 417 -10.74 13.60 16.25
C ASN A 417 -9.58 13.47 17.23
N ILE A 418 -9.87 13.03 18.46
CA ILE A 418 -8.87 12.64 19.44
C ILE A 418 -9.00 11.15 19.65
N ALA A 419 -7.95 10.43 19.28
CA ALA A 419 -7.80 9.00 19.50
C ALA A 419 -6.94 8.73 20.73
N VAL A 420 -7.24 7.64 21.44
CA VAL A 420 -6.35 7.09 22.47
C VAL A 420 -5.93 5.67 22.10
N TRP A 421 -4.69 5.34 22.44
CA TRP A 421 -4.15 3.99 22.32
C TRP A 421 -4.62 3.10 23.49
N HIS A 422 -4.91 1.83 23.23
CA HIS A 422 -5.05 0.79 24.26
C HIS A 422 -4.77 -0.60 23.69
N ALA A 423 -4.37 -1.57 24.51
CA ALA A 423 -4.24 -2.96 24.09
C ALA A 423 -5.59 -3.71 24.13
N ILE A 424 -5.72 -4.80 23.37
CA ILE A 424 -6.97 -5.59 23.31
C ILE A 424 -7.29 -6.31 24.64
N LEU A 425 -6.29 -6.63 25.46
CA LEU A 425 -6.45 -7.34 26.74
C LEU A 425 -6.32 -6.42 27.97
N GLY A 426 -6.34 -5.11 27.74
CA GLY A 426 -6.11 -4.08 28.75
C GLY A 426 -4.84 -3.29 28.46
N TYR A 427 -3.76 -3.54 29.22
CA TYR A 427 -2.41 -3.08 28.90
C TYR A 427 -1.52 -4.25 28.41
N TRP A 428 -0.24 -4.03 28.14
CA TRP A 428 0.68 -5.09 27.71
C TRP A 428 0.74 -6.28 28.70
N GLY A 429 0.68 -6.02 30.00
CA GLY A 429 0.57 -7.03 31.06
C GLY A 429 -0.86 -7.39 31.48
N GLY A 430 -1.87 -6.95 30.71
CA GLY A 430 -3.29 -7.19 30.98
C GLY A 430 -3.86 -6.24 32.03
N LEU A 431 -4.66 -6.77 32.94
CA LEU A 431 -5.21 -6.05 34.09
C LEU A 431 -4.31 -6.22 35.32
N ALA A 432 -4.22 -5.18 36.13
CA ALA A 432 -3.66 -5.30 37.47
C ALA A 432 -4.55 -6.25 38.29
N PRO A 433 -4.05 -7.41 38.77
CA PRO A 433 -4.88 -8.44 39.41
C PRO A 433 -5.67 -7.94 40.62
N ASP A 434 -5.13 -6.94 41.33
CA ASP A 434 -5.74 -6.34 42.53
C ASP A 434 -6.34 -4.95 42.24
N GLY A 435 -6.35 -4.54 40.96
CA GLY A 435 -6.84 -3.27 40.47
C GLY A 435 -8.36 -3.15 40.54
N LYS A 436 -8.87 -1.94 40.27
CA LYS A 436 -10.33 -1.68 40.34
C LYS A 436 -11.09 -2.45 39.25
N LEU A 437 -10.53 -2.54 38.04
CA LEU A 437 -11.12 -3.28 36.93
C LEU A 437 -11.25 -4.77 37.25
N ALA A 438 -10.18 -5.41 37.74
CA ALA A 438 -10.19 -6.83 38.09
C ALA A 438 -11.14 -7.18 39.26
N LYS A 439 -11.51 -6.20 40.09
CA LYS A 439 -12.52 -6.37 41.15
C LYS A 439 -13.96 -6.14 40.66
N LEU A 440 -14.13 -5.36 39.59
CA LEU A 440 -15.43 -4.96 39.06
C LEU A 440 -15.99 -5.96 38.05
N TYR A 441 -15.12 -6.60 37.29
CA TYR A 441 -15.48 -7.57 36.25
C TYR A 441 -14.97 -8.96 36.59
N SER A 442 -15.62 -9.97 36.04
CA SER A 442 -15.13 -11.34 36.05
C SER A 442 -13.83 -11.43 35.23
N THR A 443 -12.83 -12.14 35.75
CA THR A 443 -11.50 -12.25 35.13
C THR A 443 -11.05 -13.68 34.95
N SER A 444 -10.26 -13.93 33.91
CA SER A 444 -9.55 -15.19 33.66
C SER A 444 -8.03 -15.00 33.75
N LYS A 445 -7.30 -16.06 34.11
CA LYS A 445 -5.83 -16.07 34.10
C LYS A 445 -5.32 -16.90 32.94
N ILE A 446 -4.59 -16.27 32.03
CA ILE A 446 -4.16 -16.89 30.76
C ILE A 446 -2.63 -17.06 30.75
N VAL A 447 -2.17 -18.11 30.08
CA VAL A 447 -0.74 -18.34 29.78
C VAL A 447 -0.47 -18.01 28.31
N ARG A 448 0.64 -17.32 28.06
CA ARG A 448 1.07 -16.92 26.72
C ARG A 448 2.28 -17.73 26.24
N THR A 449 2.45 -17.83 24.93
CA THR A 449 3.57 -18.54 24.26
C THR A 449 4.87 -17.74 24.23
N ASP A 450 4.90 -16.50 24.72
CA ASP A 450 6.13 -15.69 24.75
C ASP A 450 7.21 -16.37 25.59
N THR A 451 8.38 -16.58 24.99
CA THR A 451 9.46 -17.37 25.60
C THR A 451 10.39 -16.54 26.47
N GLU A 452 10.44 -15.23 26.26
CA GLU A 452 11.28 -14.33 27.04
C GLU A 452 10.55 -13.90 28.31
N LYS A 453 11.11 -14.23 29.49
CA LYS A 453 10.53 -13.87 30.79
C LYS A 453 10.23 -12.38 30.95
N GLN A 454 11.02 -11.52 30.32
CA GLN A 454 10.84 -10.07 30.35
C GLN A 454 9.55 -9.61 29.64
N ASN A 455 9.00 -10.41 28.73
CA ASN A 455 7.76 -10.12 28.01
C ASN A 455 6.52 -10.72 28.70
N LEU A 456 6.70 -11.33 29.87
CA LEU A 456 5.64 -11.97 30.65
C LEU A 456 5.46 -11.26 32.00
N PRO A 457 4.22 -11.21 32.53
CA PRO A 457 3.97 -10.80 33.91
C PRO A 457 4.79 -11.61 34.93
N ILE A 458 5.00 -11.06 36.13
CA ILE A 458 5.88 -11.64 37.17
C ILE A 458 5.50 -13.09 37.53
N ASP A 459 4.21 -13.42 37.58
CA ASP A 459 3.70 -14.76 37.89
C ASP A 459 3.56 -15.66 36.64
N GLY A 460 4.02 -15.18 35.49
CA GLY A 460 3.95 -15.87 34.19
C GLY A 460 2.53 -15.95 33.61
N LYS A 461 1.54 -15.30 34.24
CA LYS A 461 0.14 -15.32 33.80
C LYS A 461 -0.40 -13.92 33.64
N ILE A 462 -1.19 -13.71 32.59
CA ILE A 462 -1.88 -12.44 32.38
C ILE A 462 -3.30 -12.54 32.95
N THR A 463 -3.73 -11.51 33.68
CA THR A 463 -5.13 -11.39 34.14
C THR A 463 -5.91 -10.60 33.09
N VAL A 464 -6.96 -11.20 32.55
CA VAL A 464 -7.79 -10.61 31.48
C VAL A 464 -9.26 -10.66 31.85
N ILE A 465 -10.11 -9.87 31.19
CA ILE A 465 -11.56 -9.95 31.36
C ILE A 465 -12.06 -11.32 30.85
N ALA A 466 -12.93 -11.97 31.62
CA ALA A 466 -13.55 -13.23 31.25
C ALA A 466 -14.62 -13.04 30.15
N LYS A 467 -14.96 -14.12 29.46
CA LYS A 467 -15.90 -14.13 28.33
C LYS A 467 -17.26 -13.49 28.67
N GLU A 468 -17.74 -13.67 29.90
CA GLU A 468 -19.07 -13.24 30.33
C GLU A 468 -19.17 -11.71 30.46
N ASP A 469 -18.06 -11.03 30.75
CA ASP A 469 -18.03 -9.59 31.02
C ASP A 469 -17.33 -8.77 29.93
N VAL A 470 -16.66 -9.38 28.94
CA VAL A 470 -15.87 -8.65 27.92
C VAL A 470 -16.70 -7.65 27.11
N MET A 471 -17.94 -8.00 26.76
CA MET A 471 -18.86 -7.10 26.06
C MET A 471 -19.22 -5.88 26.90
N LYS A 472 -19.49 -6.09 28.20
CA LYS A 472 -19.82 -5.02 29.14
C LYS A 472 -18.61 -4.12 29.39
N PHE A 473 -17.43 -4.72 29.56
CA PHE A 473 -16.17 -4.00 29.76
C PHE A 473 -15.90 -3.00 28.63
N TYR A 474 -15.94 -3.46 27.37
CA TYR A 474 -15.69 -2.59 26.21
C TYR A 474 -16.74 -1.48 26.08
N ASN A 475 -18.03 -1.80 26.31
CA ASN A 475 -19.08 -0.80 26.29
C ASN A 475 -18.86 0.30 27.34
N GLU A 476 -18.52 -0.08 28.58
CA GLU A 476 -18.31 0.88 29.66
C GLU A 476 -17.01 1.67 29.52
N PHE A 477 -15.93 1.03 29.04
CA PHE A 477 -14.67 1.69 28.73
C PHE A 477 -14.86 2.76 27.64
N TYR A 478 -15.48 2.39 26.51
CA TYR A 478 -15.66 3.33 25.41
C TYR A 478 -16.66 4.42 25.73
N ARG A 479 -17.70 4.13 26.53
CA ARG A 479 -18.57 5.18 27.09
C ARG A 479 -17.78 6.17 27.97
N PHE A 480 -16.84 5.69 28.78
CA PHE A 480 -15.96 6.57 29.57
C PHE A 480 -15.11 7.47 28.65
N LEU A 481 -14.46 6.90 27.63
CA LEU A 481 -13.68 7.66 26.65
C LEU A 481 -14.53 8.73 25.94
N SER A 482 -15.70 8.36 25.44
CA SER A 482 -16.65 9.31 24.84
C SER A 482 -17.06 10.42 25.81
N SER A 483 -17.25 10.10 27.10
CA SER A 483 -17.57 11.11 28.13
C SER A 483 -16.43 12.10 28.42
N CYS A 484 -15.19 11.70 28.09
CA CYS A 484 -13.99 12.54 28.12
C CYS A 484 -13.81 13.37 26.84
N GLY A 485 -14.66 13.15 25.82
CA GLY A 485 -14.54 13.78 24.52
C GLY A 485 -13.60 13.05 23.55
N VAL A 486 -13.12 11.86 23.88
CA VAL A 486 -12.42 10.98 22.92
C VAL A 486 -13.44 10.40 21.96
N ASN A 487 -13.16 10.43 20.66
CA ASN A 487 -14.08 10.00 19.61
C ASN A 487 -13.42 9.08 18.58
N ALA A 488 -12.26 8.53 18.92
CA ALA A 488 -11.50 7.58 18.12
C ALA A 488 -10.64 6.68 19.03
N VAL A 489 -10.21 5.53 18.53
CA VAL A 489 -9.26 4.64 19.25
C VAL A 489 -8.24 4.02 18.30
N LYS A 490 -7.01 3.83 18.80
CA LYS A 490 -6.02 2.92 18.22
C LYS A 490 -5.95 1.69 19.13
N THR A 491 -6.52 0.58 18.70
CA THR A 491 -6.51 -0.66 19.47
C THR A 491 -5.37 -1.54 19.00
N ASP A 492 -4.43 -1.74 19.90
CA ASP A 492 -3.14 -2.35 19.61
C ASP A 492 -2.98 -3.71 20.29
N VAL A 493 -1.86 -4.36 20.02
CA VAL A 493 -1.46 -5.64 20.58
C VAL A 493 -2.54 -6.72 20.41
N GLN A 494 -3.35 -6.61 19.35
CA GLN A 494 -4.44 -7.55 19.08
C GLN A 494 -3.93 -8.97 18.87
N SER A 495 -2.71 -9.09 18.35
CA SER A 495 -2.02 -10.37 18.18
C SER A 495 -1.78 -11.14 19.46
N MET A 496 -1.89 -10.51 20.64
CA MET A 496 -1.77 -11.21 21.92
C MET A 496 -2.80 -12.33 22.06
N LEU A 497 -3.98 -12.18 21.45
CA LEU A 497 -4.99 -13.23 21.39
C LEU A 497 -4.46 -14.53 20.75
N ASP A 498 -3.53 -14.42 19.79
CA ASP A 498 -2.93 -15.57 19.13
C ASP A 498 -1.77 -16.20 19.91
N THR A 499 -1.32 -15.56 20.99
CA THR A 499 -0.28 -16.08 21.90
C THR A 499 -0.84 -16.98 23.00
N PHE A 500 -2.16 -17.10 23.15
CA PHE A 500 -2.75 -17.96 24.17
C PHE A 500 -2.36 -19.43 23.94
N VAL A 501 -1.95 -20.11 25.01
CA VAL A 501 -1.48 -21.51 24.97
C VAL A 501 -2.65 -22.49 24.97
N SER A 502 -3.66 -22.30 25.84
CA SER A 502 -4.77 -23.23 26.00
C SER A 502 -5.75 -23.16 24.83
N ALA A 503 -6.10 -24.31 24.25
CA ALA A 503 -7.14 -24.44 23.23
C ALA A 503 -8.51 -23.95 23.71
N GLU A 504 -8.81 -24.13 25.00
CA GLU A 504 -10.06 -23.64 25.60
C GLU A 504 -10.09 -22.11 25.64
N ASP A 505 -9.04 -21.48 26.17
CA ASP A 505 -8.92 -20.02 26.20
C ASP A 505 -8.99 -19.42 24.79
N ARG A 506 -8.32 -20.04 23.82
CA ARG A 506 -8.36 -19.59 22.41
C ARG A 506 -9.77 -19.65 21.84
N ARG A 507 -10.44 -20.80 21.96
CA ARG A 507 -11.80 -21.02 21.45
C ARG A 507 -12.82 -20.10 22.12
N ASP A 508 -12.68 -19.83 23.41
CA ASP A 508 -13.66 -19.06 24.17
C ASP A 508 -13.41 -17.55 24.14
N LEU A 509 -12.15 -17.09 24.09
CA LEU A 509 -11.82 -15.68 24.23
C LEU A 509 -11.52 -14.97 22.91
N ILE A 510 -10.92 -15.61 21.90
CA ILE A 510 -10.49 -14.90 20.67
C ILE A 510 -11.68 -14.18 20.01
N ASN A 511 -12.72 -14.93 19.64
CA ASN A 511 -13.89 -14.33 19.00
C ASN A 511 -14.66 -13.42 19.96
N SER A 512 -14.73 -13.75 21.25
CA SER A 512 -15.45 -12.94 22.25
C SER A 512 -14.83 -11.55 22.41
N TYR A 513 -13.50 -11.45 22.42
CA TYR A 513 -12.79 -10.18 22.43
C TYR A 513 -12.95 -9.42 21.12
N LEU A 514 -12.78 -10.09 19.97
CA LEU A 514 -12.91 -9.45 18.66
C LEU A 514 -14.32 -8.90 18.44
N ASP A 515 -15.37 -9.68 18.75
CA ASP A 515 -16.76 -9.23 18.63
C ASP A 515 -17.09 -8.08 19.59
N ALA A 516 -16.67 -8.18 20.86
CA ALA A 516 -16.89 -7.12 21.84
C ALA A 516 -16.18 -5.82 21.44
N TRP A 517 -14.95 -5.92 20.95
CA TRP A 517 -14.19 -4.78 20.46
C TRP A 517 -14.84 -4.14 19.23
N ILE A 518 -15.09 -4.90 18.17
CA ILE A 518 -15.65 -4.37 16.90
C ILE A 518 -17.00 -3.70 17.14
N LEU A 519 -17.89 -4.37 17.87
CA LEU A 519 -19.25 -3.86 18.11
C LEU A 519 -19.22 -2.56 18.91
N ASN A 520 -18.46 -2.52 20.01
CA ASN A 520 -18.42 -1.33 20.85
C ASN A 520 -17.60 -0.21 20.21
N ALA A 521 -16.51 -0.51 19.52
CA ALA A 521 -15.71 0.50 18.82
C ALA A 521 -16.57 1.22 17.78
N PHE A 522 -17.34 0.47 16.98
CA PHE A 522 -18.27 1.07 16.04
C PHE A 522 -19.41 1.85 16.72
N ASN A 523 -20.00 1.31 17.77
CA ASN A 523 -21.13 1.96 18.45
C ASN A 523 -20.75 3.31 19.08
N HIS A 524 -19.53 3.45 19.59
CA HIS A 524 -19.07 4.66 20.28
C HIS A 524 -18.28 5.61 19.37
N PHE A 525 -17.56 5.09 18.36
CA PHE A 525 -16.62 5.87 17.54
C PHE A 525 -16.87 5.78 16.02
N GLY A 526 -17.87 5.02 15.57
CA GLY A 526 -18.13 4.82 14.14
C GLY A 526 -16.94 4.14 13.45
N LEU A 527 -16.42 4.75 12.38
CA LEU A 527 -15.24 4.24 11.65
C LEU A 527 -13.91 4.83 12.14
N ASN A 528 -13.92 5.61 13.22
CA ASN A 528 -12.72 6.28 13.74
C ASN A 528 -11.87 5.33 14.59
N VAL A 529 -11.42 4.24 13.98
CA VAL A 529 -10.75 3.13 14.65
C VAL A 529 -9.53 2.71 13.84
N ILE A 530 -8.39 2.55 14.52
CA ILE A 530 -7.19 1.90 14.00
C ILE A 530 -7.04 0.53 14.64
N SER A 531 -7.07 -0.50 13.81
CA SER A 531 -6.73 -1.88 14.18
C SER A 531 -5.22 -2.07 14.04
N CYS A 532 -4.51 -2.16 15.15
CA CYS A 532 -3.05 -2.25 15.20
C CYS A 532 -2.59 -3.60 15.77
N MET A 533 -1.44 -4.08 15.28
CA MET A 533 -0.90 -5.41 15.57
C MET A 533 -1.94 -6.55 15.38
N SER A 534 -2.87 -6.38 14.43
CA SER A 534 -4.02 -7.28 14.25
C SER A 534 -3.85 -8.27 13.10
N GLN A 535 -2.64 -8.44 12.56
CA GLN A 535 -2.41 -9.25 11.37
C GLN A 535 -2.23 -10.75 11.68
N THR A 536 -2.90 -11.26 12.72
CA THR A 536 -2.96 -12.70 12.97
C THR A 536 -3.86 -13.36 11.94
N PRO A 537 -3.58 -14.61 11.50
CA PRO A 537 -4.43 -15.29 10.53
C PRO A 537 -5.91 -15.28 10.96
N HIS A 538 -6.20 -15.59 12.23
CA HIS A 538 -7.56 -15.57 12.74
C HIS A 538 -8.22 -14.20 12.61
N SER A 539 -7.57 -13.11 13.03
CA SER A 539 -8.14 -11.76 12.96
C SER A 539 -8.32 -11.27 11.52
N LEU A 540 -7.38 -11.59 10.62
CA LEU A 540 -7.47 -11.22 9.21
C LEU A 540 -8.71 -11.81 8.55
N PHE A 541 -8.97 -13.10 8.75
CA PHE A 541 -10.13 -13.77 8.14
C PHE A 541 -11.44 -13.54 8.89
N TYR A 542 -11.40 -13.45 10.22
CA TYR A 542 -12.61 -13.27 11.02
C TYR A 542 -13.07 -11.81 11.07
N SER A 543 -12.16 -10.87 11.30
CA SER A 543 -12.49 -9.45 11.55
C SER A 543 -12.40 -8.59 10.30
N HIS A 544 -11.40 -8.85 9.44
CA HIS A 544 -11.05 -7.94 8.35
C HIS A 544 -11.38 -8.47 6.95
N MET A 545 -11.78 -9.73 6.79
CA MET A 545 -12.21 -10.26 5.49
C MET A 545 -13.71 -10.00 5.21
N PRO A 546 -14.65 -10.27 6.15
CA PRO A 546 -16.08 -10.19 5.87
C PRO A 546 -16.57 -8.76 5.58
N LEU A 547 -17.50 -8.62 4.62
CA LEU A 547 -18.05 -7.31 4.20
C LEU A 547 -19.19 -6.80 5.09
N ASN A 548 -19.75 -7.65 5.93
CA ASN A 548 -20.78 -7.34 6.93
C ASN A 548 -20.20 -6.71 8.22
N LYS A 549 -18.88 -6.51 8.30
CA LYS A 549 -18.19 -5.83 9.40
C LYS A 549 -17.79 -4.40 9.04
N PRO A 550 -17.59 -3.50 10.02
CA PRO A 550 -17.08 -2.16 9.77
C PRO A 550 -15.70 -2.16 9.10
N ARG A 551 -15.51 -1.25 8.14
CA ARG A 551 -14.23 -1.05 7.45
C ARG A 551 -13.33 -0.10 8.24
N PHE A 552 -12.47 -0.65 9.09
CA PHE A 552 -11.51 0.13 9.89
C PHE A 552 -10.17 0.36 9.18
N LEU A 553 -9.37 1.29 9.72
CA LEU A 553 -7.94 1.37 9.37
C LEU A 553 -7.23 0.14 9.93
N ILE A 554 -6.30 -0.45 9.19
CA ILE A 554 -5.44 -1.54 9.69
C ILE A 554 -3.97 -1.18 9.51
N ARG A 555 -3.17 -1.30 10.56
CA ARG A 555 -1.72 -1.14 10.43
C ARG A 555 -1.16 -2.25 9.55
N ASN A 556 -0.42 -1.84 8.53
CA ASN A 556 -0.03 -2.69 7.41
C ASN A 556 1.40 -3.24 7.52
N SER A 557 2.20 -2.76 8.47
CA SER A 557 3.56 -3.18 8.76
C SER A 557 3.89 -3.06 10.25
N ASP A 558 5.11 -3.50 10.60
CA ASP A 558 5.81 -3.12 11.83
C ASP A 558 6.04 -1.58 11.90
N ASP A 559 6.49 -1.13 13.07
CA ASP A 559 6.66 0.28 13.39
C ASP A 559 7.74 0.98 12.55
N PHE A 560 7.55 2.28 12.35
CA PHE A 560 8.58 3.19 11.85
C PHE A 560 9.60 3.47 12.96
N TYR A 561 10.81 2.97 12.76
CA TYR A 561 11.96 3.17 13.65
C TYR A 561 12.87 4.30 13.10
N PRO A 562 12.75 5.56 13.58
CA PRO A 562 13.52 6.69 13.06
C PRO A 562 15.04 6.49 13.17
N GLU A 563 15.49 5.83 14.24
CA GLU A 563 16.91 5.68 14.55
C GLU A 563 17.58 4.46 13.88
N ILE A 564 16.84 3.67 13.08
CA ILE A 564 17.37 2.46 12.42
C ILE A 564 17.38 2.67 10.90
N PRO A 565 18.49 3.13 10.30
CA PRO A 565 18.53 3.49 8.87
C PRO A 565 18.12 2.37 7.92
N THR A 566 18.50 1.13 8.22
CA THR A 566 18.17 -0.06 7.40
C THR A 566 16.68 -0.42 7.45
N SER A 567 15.93 0.08 8.43
CA SER A 567 14.49 -0.16 8.54
C SER A 567 13.69 0.61 7.50
N HIS A 568 14.16 1.77 7.02
CA HIS A 568 13.34 2.65 6.17
C HIS A 568 13.02 2.05 4.79
N PRO A 569 13.98 1.52 4.02
CA PRO A 569 13.65 0.89 2.75
C PRO A 569 12.83 -0.39 2.94
N TRP A 570 13.15 -1.18 3.97
CA TRP A 570 12.40 -2.38 4.34
C TRP A 570 10.94 -2.09 4.72
N HIS A 571 10.69 -1.00 5.45
CA HIS A 571 9.34 -0.57 5.87
C HIS A 571 8.44 -0.34 4.67
N ILE A 572 8.93 0.39 3.66
CA ILE A 572 8.16 0.73 2.46
C ILE A 572 8.01 -0.51 1.56
N PHE A 573 9.08 -1.31 1.42
CA PHE A 573 9.03 -2.58 0.70
C PHE A 573 7.99 -3.53 1.29
N SER A 574 7.99 -3.69 2.61
CA SER A 574 7.05 -4.56 3.32
C SER A 574 5.62 -4.07 3.17
N ASN A 575 5.38 -2.78 3.37
CA ASN A 575 4.05 -2.20 3.18
C ASN A 575 3.50 -2.41 1.76
N ALA A 576 4.30 -2.11 0.73
CA ALA A 576 3.89 -2.23 -0.67
C ALA A 576 3.57 -3.67 -1.07
N HIS A 577 4.28 -4.67 -0.53
CA HIS A 577 4.01 -6.07 -0.81
C HIS A 577 2.89 -6.64 0.07
N ASN A 578 2.79 -6.26 1.34
CA ASN A 578 1.65 -6.61 2.19
C ASN A 578 0.34 -6.12 1.57
N ALA A 579 0.36 -4.96 0.88
CA ALA A 579 -0.77 -4.43 0.14
C ALA A 579 -1.25 -5.32 -1.01
N LEU A 580 -0.44 -6.25 -1.53
CA LEU A 580 -0.91 -7.29 -2.47
C LEU A 580 -1.98 -8.18 -1.84
N PHE A 581 -1.98 -8.32 -0.51
CA PHE A 581 -3.00 -9.04 0.25
C PHE A 581 -4.01 -8.06 0.89
N THR A 582 -3.54 -7.07 1.65
CA THR A 582 -4.40 -6.24 2.49
C THR A 582 -5.34 -5.31 1.72
N GLN A 583 -5.06 -4.98 0.44
CA GLN A 583 -5.99 -4.23 -0.40
C GLN A 583 -7.32 -4.98 -0.66
N HIS A 584 -7.33 -6.30 -0.49
CA HIS A 584 -8.52 -7.14 -0.71
C HIS A 584 -9.28 -7.45 0.59
N LEU A 585 -8.80 -6.99 1.72
CA LEU A 585 -9.53 -7.04 2.99
C LEU A 585 -10.55 -5.90 3.05
N ASN A 586 -11.57 -6.04 3.90
CA ASN A 586 -12.51 -5.01 4.28
C ASN A 586 -11.88 -4.00 5.27
N CYS A 587 -10.81 -3.34 4.84
CA CYS A 587 -10.10 -2.34 5.63
C CYS A 587 -9.48 -1.26 4.74
N LEU A 588 -8.82 -0.29 5.38
CA LEU A 588 -7.92 0.65 4.71
C LEU A 588 -6.51 0.49 5.31
N PRO A 589 -5.51 0.07 4.52
CA PRO A 589 -4.14 -0.08 5.03
C PRO A 589 -3.54 1.25 5.49
N ASP A 590 -3.04 1.29 6.73
CA ASP A 590 -2.27 2.36 7.35
C ASP A 590 -0.78 1.97 7.36
N TRP A 591 0.05 2.77 6.69
CA TRP A 591 1.49 2.53 6.51
C TRP A 591 2.34 3.10 7.64
N ASP A 592 1.70 3.40 8.77
CA ASP A 592 2.30 3.96 9.97
C ASP A 592 2.73 5.43 9.82
N MET A 593 2.89 6.08 10.97
CA MET A 593 3.47 7.40 11.15
C MET A 593 4.92 7.49 10.69
N PHE A 594 5.37 8.72 10.43
CA PHE A 594 6.77 9.02 10.12
C PHE A 594 7.11 10.46 10.54
N GLN A 595 8.40 10.82 10.48
CA GLN A 595 8.88 12.17 10.77
C GLN A 595 9.16 12.95 9.49
N THR A 596 8.66 14.18 9.42
CA THR A 596 8.87 15.14 8.33
C THR A 596 10.25 15.81 8.40
N VAL A 597 10.92 15.74 9.56
CA VAL A 597 12.31 16.16 9.76
C VAL A 597 13.20 14.94 10.00
N HIS A 598 13.70 14.36 8.91
CA HIS A 598 14.53 13.15 8.90
C HIS A 598 15.22 12.97 7.53
N ASN A 599 16.32 12.23 7.47
CA ASN A 599 17.05 11.95 6.22
C ASN A 599 16.22 11.16 5.17
N TYR A 600 15.13 10.53 5.59
CA TYR A 600 14.20 9.78 4.75
C TYR A 600 12.80 10.42 4.70
N SER A 601 12.65 11.70 5.08
CA SER A 601 11.32 12.31 5.19
C SER A 601 10.56 12.35 3.87
N GLY A 602 11.19 12.83 2.79
CA GLY A 602 10.58 12.82 1.46
C GLY A 602 10.24 11.41 1.00
N PHE A 603 11.13 10.45 1.25
CA PHE A 603 10.97 9.03 0.92
C PHE A 603 9.73 8.43 1.60
N HIS A 604 9.55 8.66 2.90
CA HIS A 604 8.38 8.20 3.65
C HIS A 604 7.10 8.97 3.32
N ALA A 605 7.19 10.29 3.14
CA ALA A 605 6.09 11.15 2.70
C ALA A 605 5.48 10.67 1.39
N ALA A 606 6.32 10.46 0.37
CA ALA A 606 5.88 9.99 -0.92
C ALA A 606 5.22 8.61 -0.86
N ALA A 607 5.78 7.68 -0.08
CA ALA A 607 5.17 6.37 0.12
C ALA A 607 3.78 6.45 0.74
N ARG A 608 3.56 7.32 1.75
CA ARG A 608 2.22 7.51 2.34
C ARG A 608 1.26 8.15 1.33
N CYS A 609 1.70 9.12 0.54
CA CYS A 609 0.87 9.72 -0.51
C CYS A 609 0.41 8.67 -1.55
N VAL A 610 1.29 7.79 -2.03
CA VAL A 610 0.90 6.75 -3.02
C VAL A 610 0.25 5.51 -2.41
N SER A 611 0.26 5.36 -1.09
CA SER A 611 -0.33 4.19 -0.40
C SER A 611 -1.85 4.07 -0.58
N GLY A 612 -2.54 5.19 -0.85
CA GLY A 612 -3.99 5.24 -0.84
C GLY A 612 -4.62 5.13 0.56
N GLY A 613 -3.81 5.16 1.62
CA GLY A 613 -4.18 5.17 3.03
C GLY A 613 -3.99 6.54 3.72
N PRO A 614 -4.10 6.60 5.07
CA PRO A 614 -3.93 7.84 5.84
C PRO A 614 -2.46 8.31 5.87
N ILE A 615 -2.26 9.60 6.20
CA ILE A 615 -0.94 10.17 6.50
C ILE A 615 -0.89 10.58 7.96
N CYS A 616 0.03 9.98 8.70
CA CYS A 616 0.28 10.26 10.10
C CYS A 616 1.71 10.78 10.28
N ILE A 617 1.87 11.93 10.94
CA ILE A 617 3.17 12.50 11.29
C ILE A 617 3.41 12.33 12.80
N THR A 618 4.68 12.21 13.19
CA THR A 618 5.10 12.05 14.59
C THR A 618 6.34 12.90 14.89
N ASP A 619 6.36 14.10 14.34
CA ASP A 619 7.43 15.08 14.50
C ASP A 619 7.60 15.51 15.96
N VAL A 620 8.84 15.78 16.36
CA VAL A 620 9.11 16.48 17.60
C VAL A 620 8.39 17.84 17.55
N PRO A 621 7.58 18.22 18.56
CA PRO A 621 6.82 19.46 18.51
C PRO A 621 7.71 20.68 18.28
N GLY A 622 7.40 21.45 17.22
CA GLY A 622 8.18 22.62 16.81
C GLY A 622 9.26 22.32 15.76
N GLU A 623 9.52 21.05 15.45
CA GLU A 623 10.47 20.62 14.42
C GLU A 623 9.72 19.98 13.25
N HIS A 624 9.28 20.81 12.31
CA HIS A 624 8.44 20.38 11.18
C HIS A 624 9.01 20.86 9.84
N ASP A 625 8.98 19.99 8.82
CA ASP A 625 9.21 20.41 7.44
C ASP A 625 7.89 20.87 6.81
N LEU A 626 7.59 22.17 6.95
CA LEU A 626 6.37 22.77 6.41
C LEU A 626 6.25 22.64 4.88
N LYS A 627 7.38 22.63 4.16
CA LYS A 627 7.35 22.48 2.69
C LYS A 627 6.96 21.06 2.32
N LEU A 628 7.47 20.07 3.04
CA LEU A 628 7.10 18.68 2.81
C LEU A 628 5.64 18.41 3.21
N ILE A 629 5.18 18.96 4.34
CA ILE A 629 3.77 18.88 4.76
C ILE A 629 2.87 19.49 3.68
N ASP A 630 3.23 20.66 3.14
CA ASP A 630 2.48 21.27 2.04
C ASP A 630 2.45 20.35 0.80
N GLN A 631 3.55 19.68 0.44
CA GLN A 631 3.54 18.75 -0.71
C GLN A 631 2.60 17.54 -0.55
N MET A 632 2.33 17.10 0.68
CA MET A 632 1.44 15.96 0.97
C MET A 632 -0.02 16.36 1.19
N THR A 633 -0.26 17.63 1.50
CA THR A 633 -1.54 18.12 2.00
C THR A 633 -2.03 19.36 1.24
N SER A 634 -3.28 19.72 1.46
CA SER A 634 -3.87 20.93 0.93
C SER A 634 -5.01 21.39 1.84
N LEU A 635 -5.35 22.67 1.79
CA LEU A 635 -6.49 23.20 2.51
C LEU A 635 -7.79 22.86 1.77
N GLY A 636 -8.72 22.22 2.47
CA GLY A 636 -10.10 22.09 2.03
C GLY A 636 -10.81 23.45 2.01
N PRO A 637 -11.97 23.57 1.33
CA PRO A 637 -12.81 24.77 1.38
C PRO A 637 -13.28 25.15 2.78
N ASP A 638 -13.24 24.19 3.71
CA ASP A 638 -13.60 24.32 5.12
C ASP A 638 -12.44 24.81 6.00
N GLY A 639 -11.27 25.05 5.41
CA GLY A 639 -10.07 25.49 6.11
C GLY A 639 -9.30 24.38 6.83
N ASN A 640 -9.77 23.13 6.78
CA ASN A 640 -9.06 21.99 7.35
C ASN A 640 -7.99 21.48 6.38
N THR A 641 -6.89 20.98 6.92
CA THR A 641 -5.85 20.34 6.12
C THR A 641 -6.26 18.92 5.79
N ILE A 642 -6.35 18.63 4.49
CA ILE A 642 -6.66 17.30 3.96
C ILE A 642 -5.46 16.72 3.20
N ILE A 643 -5.37 15.40 3.17
CA ILE A 643 -4.40 14.66 2.36
C ILE A 643 -4.98 14.39 0.97
N LEU A 644 -4.10 14.28 -0.03
CA LEU A 644 -4.50 13.95 -1.40
C LEU A 644 -4.39 12.44 -1.66
N ARG A 645 -5.26 11.68 -0.99
CA ARG A 645 -5.29 10.22 -1.03
C ARG A 645 -5.84 9.69 -2.38
N PRO A 646 -5.07 8.89 -3.14
CA PRO A 646 -5.57 8.19 -4.34
C PRO A 646 -6.74 7.26 -4.03
N SER A 647 -7.55 6.92 -5.03
CA SER A 647 -8.73 6.07 -4.83
C SER A 647 -8.40 4.58 -4.74
N MET A 648 -7.30 4.16 -5.38
CA MET A 648 -6.80 2.79 -5.31
C MET A 648 -5.71 2.67 -4.23
N ILE A 649 -5.62 1.51 -3.58
CA ILE A 649 -4.53 1.22 -2.65
C ILE A 649 -3.24 1.03 -3.44
N GLY A 650 -2.18 1.67 -2.97
CA GLY A 650 -0.83 1.52 -3.50
C GLY A 650 -0.26 0.14 -3.18
N ARG A 651 0.29 -0.53 -4.18
CA ARG A 651 0.90 -1.86 -4.04
C ARG A 651 2.10 -2.04 -4.96
N SER A 652 2.97 -2.99 -4.64
CA SER A 652 4.12 -3.35 -5.48
C SER A 652 3.64 -3.80 -6.87
N LEU A 653 4.26 -3.28 -7.93
CA LEU A 653 4.01 -3.70 -9.31
C LEU A 653 4.79 -4.96 -9.72
N TYR A 654 5.79 -5.36 -8.92
CA TYR A 654 6.66 -6.49 -9.20
C TYR A 654 6.71 -7.44 -7.99
N GLN A 655 5.64 -8.23 -7.83
CA GLN A 655 5.40 -9.14 -6.70
C GLN A 655 6.52 -10.16 -6.44
N TYR A 656 7.30 -10.51 -7.46
CA TYR A 656 8.37 -11.52 -7.38
C TYR A 656 9.78 -10.94 -7.24
N THR A 657 9.94 -9.61 -7.28
CA THR A 657 11.26 -8.99 -7.12
C THR A 657 11.68 -9.06 -5.66
N ASN A 658 12.87 -9.58 -5.40
CA ASN A 658 13.42 -9.68 -4.06
C ASN A 658 13.93 -8.30 -3.59
N TYR A 659 13.89 -8.07 -2.28
CA TYR A 659 14.42 -6.87 -1.64
C TYR A 659 15.88 -6.57 -2.04
N ASN A 660 16.69 -7.61 -2.21
CA ASN A 660 18.12 -7.48 -2.50
C ASN A 660 18.47 -7.46 -4.00
N ASP A 661 17.49 -7.41 -4.92
CA ASP A 661 17.75 -7.46 -6.37
C ASP A 661 18.34 -6.15 -6.96
N CYS A 662 18.67 -5.15 -6.12
CA CYS A 662 19.16 -3.82 -6.52
C CYS A 662 18.28 -3.15 -7.60
N LYS A 663 16.96 -3.15 -7.36
CA LYS A 663 15.94 -2.55 -8.23
C LYS A 663 15.18 -1.46 -7.50
N LEU A 664 14.59 -0.54 -8.28
CA LEU A 664 13.65 0.42 -7.76
C LEU A 664 12.37 -0.31 -7.35
N LEU A 665 11.92 -0.04 -6.13
CA LEU A 665 10.59 -0.43 -5.71
C LEU A 665 9.58 0.48 -6.44
N GLN A 666 8.70 -0.13 -7.23
CA GLN A 666 7.65 0.58 -7.95
C GLN A 666 6.30 0.29 -7.29
N ILE A 667 5.67 1.33 -6.76
CA ILE A 667 4.38 1.28 -6.07
C ILE A 667 3.33 1.90 -6.98
N GLY A 668 2.41 1.09 -7.51
CA GLY A 668 1.37 1.56 -8.41
C GLY A 668 0.08 1.88 -7.66
N THR A 669 -0.59 2.98 -8.05
CA THR A 669 -1.96 3.32 -7.67
C THR A 669 -2.65 4.09 -8.81
N CYS A 670 -3.92 4.46 -8.66
CA CYS A 670 -4.60 5.35 -9.59
C CYS A 670 -5.68 6.20 -8.89
N HIS A 671 -6.06 7.28 -9.55
CA HIS A 671 -7.19 8.13 -9.16
C HIS A 671 -7.91 8.66 -10.40
N GLU A 672 -9.23 8.46 -10.48
CA GLU A 672 -10.08 8.95 -11.59
C GLU A 672 -9.51 8.70 -13.01
N GLY A 673 -8.88 7.54 -13.22
CA GLY A 673 -8.27 7.14 -14.51
C GLY A 673 -6.85 7.64 -14.76
N THR A 674 -6.28 8.45 -13.87
CA THR A 674 -4.84 8.78 -13.87
C THR A 674 -4.07 7.67 -13.17
N GLY A 675 -3.14 7.04 -13.90
CA GLY A 675 -2.21 6.07 -13.33
C GLY A 675 -1.06 6.75 -12.60
N ILE A 676 -0.68 6.25 -11.44
CA ILE A 676 0.41 6.81 -10.62
C ILE A 676 1.39 5.69 -10.27
N ILE A 677 2.68 5.94 -10.44
CA ILE A 677 3.76 5.06 -9.97
C ILE A 677 4.69 5.89 -9.08
N GLY A 678 4.83 5.47 -7.83
CA GLY A 678 5.93 5.92 -6.97
C GLY A 678 7.14 5.02 -7.16
N CYS A 679 8.29 5.60 -7.50
CA CYS A 679 9.55 4.91 -7.65
C CYS A 679 10.46 5.24 -6.47
N PHE A 680 10.96 4.21 -5.79
CA PHE A 680 11.76 4.35 -4.57
C PHE A 680 13.06 3.58 -4.72
N ASN A 681 14.20 4.25 -4.52
CA ASN A 681 15.46 3.54 -4.45
C ASN A 681 15.64 2.92 -3.07
N ILE A 682 15.35 1.63 -2.98
CA ILE A 682 15.50 0.84 -1.77
C ILE A 682 16.89 0.19 -1.63
N SER A 683 17.74 0.33 -2.65
CA SER A 683 19.11 -0.17 -2.61
C SER A 683 20.05 0.85 -1.96
N GLU A 684 21.27 0.40 -1.63
CA GLU A 684 22.33 1.29 -1.13
C GLU A 684 23.09 2.01 -2.26
N GLU A 685 22.80 1.68 -3.52
CA GLU A 685 23.50 2.20 -4.70
C GLU A 685 22.58 3.08 -5.56
N TYR A 686 23.15 3.75 -6.56
CA TYR A 686 22.36 4.47 -7.56
C TYR A 686 21.64 3.48 -8.48
N CYS A 687 20.36 3.73 -8.76
CA CYS A 687 19.55 2.87 -9.61
C CYS A 687 18.86 3.66 -10.72
N SER A 688 18.88 3.10 -11.93
CA SER A 688 18.06 3.56 -13.04
C SER A 688 17.17 2.44 -13.57
N GLU A 689 15.96 2.76 -13.99
CA GLU A 689 15.05 1.81 -14.65
C GLU A 689 14.34 2.44 -15.86
N LEU A 690 13.98 1.59 -16.81
CA LEU A 690 13.12 1.91 -17.95
C LEU A 690 11.73 1.34 -17.66
N ILE A 691 10.75 2.23 -17.50
CA ILE A 691 9.38 1.89 -17.13
C ILE A 691 8.48 2.03 -18.36
N PRO A 692 7.84 0.95 -18.85
CA PRO A 692 6.89 1.07 -19.95
C PRO A 692 5.58 1.73 -19.48
N LEU A 693 4.94 2.48 -20.38
CA LEU A 693 3.62 3.08 -20.12
C LEU A 693 2.58 2.03 -19.68
N ALA A 694 2.69 0.80 -20.19
CA ALA A 694 1.81 -0.32 -19.83
C ALA A 694 1.84 -0.69 -18.33
N ASN A 695 2.89 -0.31 -17.60
CA ASN A 695 2.97 -0.58 -16.16
C ASN A 695 2.08 0.34 -15.32
N PHE A 696 1.66 1.49 -15.86
CA PHE A 696 0.85 2.44 -15.11
C PHE A 696 -0.56 1.87 -14.90
N PRO A 697 -1.06 1.81 -13.66
CA PRO A 697 -2.43 1.40 -13.42
C PRO A 697 -3.43 2.30 -14.16
N ALA A 698 -4.57 1.74 -14.60
CA ALA A 698 -5.63 2.44 -15.33
C ALA A 698 -5.29 2.95 -16.75
N VAL A 699 -4.07 2.73 -17.25
CA VAL A 699 -3.75 2.98 -18.67
C VAL A 699 -4.46 1.98 -19.58
N LYS A 700 -4.96 2.46 -20.72
CA LYS A 700 -5.74 1.68 -21.71
C LYS A 700 -5.16 1.82 -23.12
N ASN A 701 -5.37 0.81 -23.95
CA ASN A 701 -4.82 0.75 -25.32
C ASN A 701 -5.39 1.81 -26.27
N ASP A 702 -6.63 2.24 -26.05
CA ASP A 702 -7.40 3.14 -26.91
C ASP A 702 -7.27 4.62 -26.54
N MET A 703 -6.40 4.96 -25.59
CA MET A 703 -6.19 6.32 -25.10
C MET A 703 -4.74 6.76 -25.24
N GLN A 704 -4.55 8.07 -25.41
CA GLN A 704 -3.24 8.71 -25.31
C GLN A 704 -3.03 9.27 -23.91
N TYR A 705 -1.78 9.30 -23.47
CA TYR A 705 -1.38 9.75 -22.15
C TYR A 705 -0.20 10.70 -22.26
N ILE A 706 -0.10 11.64 -21.32
CA ILE A 706 1.17 12.26 -20.98
C ILE A 706 1.61 11.75 -19.61
N VAL A 707 2.92 11.59 -19.42
CA VAL A 707 3.49 11.27 -18.11
C VAL A 707 4.16 12.52 -17.57
N ARG A 708 3.90 12.84 -16.30
CA ARG A 708 4.54 13.96 -15.60
C ARG A 708 5.36 13.44 -14.42
N VAL A 709 6.56 13.98 -14.26
CA VAL A 709 7.45 13.73 -13.11
C VAL A 709 7.15 14.76 -12.01
N HIS A 710 6.93 14.32 -10.77
CA HIS A 710 6.62 15.23 -9.66
C HIS A 710 7.76 16.18 -9.33
N SER A 711 8.97 15.64 -9.12
CA SER A 711 10.11 16.42 -8.61
C SER A 711 10.54 17.57 -9.52
N THR A 712 10.47 17.38 -10.84
CA THR A 712 10.92 18.34 -11.85
C THR A 712 9.77 19.05 -12.56
N GLY A 713 8.57 18.46 -12.55
CA GLY A 713 7.41 18.94 -13.29
C GLY A 713 7.47 18.71 -14.80
N ILE A 714 8.51 18.05 -15.32
CA ILE A 714 8.68 17.78 -16.75
C ILE A 714 7.60 16.80 -17.22
N ILE A 715 7.10 17.03 -18.44
CA ILE A 715 6.02 16.28 -19.06
C ILE A 715 6.54 15.58 -20.34
N SER A 716 6.10 14.35 -20.57
CA SER A 716 6.41 13.63 -21.81
C SER A 716 5.59 14.19 -22.98
N LYS A 717 6.03 13.92 -24.22
CA LYS A 717 5.11 13.97 -25.37
C LYS A 717 3.87 13.07 -25.12
N PRO A 718 2.76 13.25 -25.86
CA PRO A 718 1.69 12.27 -25.91
C PRO A 718 2.23 10.87 -26.29
N LEU A 719 1.80 9.85 -25.54
CA LEU A 719 2.19 8.45 -25.69
C LEU A 719 0.93 7.57 -25.78
N GLN A 720 0.98 6.51 -26.58
CA GLN A 720 -0.04 5.47 -26.65
C GLN A 720 0.60 4.09 -26.54
N LEU A 721 -0.11 3.09 -26.01
CA LEU A 721 0.42 1.72 -25.85
C LEU A 721 0.78 1.04 -27.18
N SER A 722 0.23 1.49 -28.31
CA SER A 722 0.59 1.03 -29.65
C SER A 722 1.92 1.59 -30.16
N ASP A 723 2.46 2.63 -29.52
CA ASP A 723 3.70 3.25 -29.95
C ASP A 723 4.88 2.32 -29.64
N SER A 724 5.88 2.30 -30.51
CA SER A 724 7.13 1.56 -30.29
C SER A 724 7.94 2.12 -29.10
N ASP A 725 7.60 3.33 -28.64
CA ASP A 725 8.44 4.20 -27.84
C ASP A 725 7.75 4.66 -26.53
N THR A 726 7.31 3.70 -25.72
CA THR A 726 6.53 3.96 -24.49
C THR A 726 7.36 3.90 -23.21
N LEU A 727 8.69 3.92 -23.32
CA LEU A 727 9.60 3.78 -22.18
C LEU A 727 9.91 5.12 -21.52
N ILE A 728 9.85 5.10 -20.19
CA ILE A 728 10.11 6.24 -19.32
C ILE A 728 11.37 5.94 -18.52
N CYS A 729 12.40 6.79 -18.65
CA CYS A 729 13.65 6.62 -17.93
C CYS A 729 13.57 7.33 -16.58
N ILE A 730 13.85 6.61 -15.50
CA ILE A 730 14.00 7.19 -14.16
C ILE A 730 15.35 6.78 -13.56
N SER A 731 15.98 7.71 -12.85
CA SER A 731 17.30 7.57 -12.26
C SER A 731 17.27 8.17 -10.86
N LEU A 732 17.58 7.38 -9.83
CA LEU A 732 17.45 7.77 -8.44
C LEU A 732 18.74 7.48 -7.68
N GLU A 733 19.20 8.46 -6.90
CA GLU A 733 20.29 8.28 -5.93
C GLU A 733 19.83 7.38 -4.76
N THR A 734 20.77 6.95 -3.93
CA THR A 734 20.46 6.23 -2.69
C THR A 734 19.51 7.06 -1.83
N ARG A 735 18.44 6.45 -1.31
CA ARG A 735 17.36 7.09 -0.51
C ARG A 735 16.45 8.05 -1.27
N ASP A 736 16.60 8.15 -2.58
CA ASP A 736 15.80 9.06 -3.41
C ASP A 736 14.50 8.41 -3.89
N PHE A 737 13.56 9.23 -4.33
CA PHE A 737 12.26 8.80 -4.85
C PHE A 737 11.75 9.79 -5.91
N ASP A 738 10.78 9.35 -6.71
CA ASP A 738 9.95 10.25 -7.50
C ASP A 738 8.57 9.66 -7.77
N ILE A 739 7.61 10.51 -8.13
CA ILE A 739 6.26 10.11 -8.52
C ILE A 739 6.04 10.43 -9.99
N LEU A 740 5.64 9.42 -10.74
CA LEU A 740 5.24 9.52 -12.13
C LEU A 740 3.73 9.42 -12.23
N SER A 741 3.08 10.34 -12.94
CA SER A 741 1.63 10.31 -13.16
C SER A 741 1.30 10.32 -14.66
N ALA A 742 0.59 9.29 -15.13
CA ALA A 742 0.10 9.13 -16.49
C ALA A 742 -1.32 9.69 -16.60
N PHE A 743 -1.45 10.91 -17.14
CA PHE A 743 -2.72 11.60 -17.30
C PHE A 743 -3.35 11.27 -18.66
N PRO A 744 -4.62 10.82 -18.69
CA PRO A 744 -5.31 10.56 -19.94
C PRO A 744 -5.58 11.86 -20.70
N LEU A 745 -5.29 11.86 -21.99
CA LEU A 745 -5.55 12.97 -22.90
C LEU A 745 -6.96 12.86 -23.48
N LYS A 746 -7.68 13.97 -23.47
CA LYS A 746 -8.94 14.13 -24.19
C LYS A 746 -8.70 14.89 -25.48
N ARG A 747 -9.19 14.32 -26.58
CA ARG A 747 -9.15 14.95 -27.90
C ARG A 747 -10.29 15.96 -28.03
N ILE A 748 -9.93 17.16 -28.43
CA ILE A 748 -10.85 18.23 -28.82
C ILE A 748 -10.63 18.49 -30.30
N ILE A 749 -11.72 18.49 -31.07
CA ILE A 749 -11.71 18.71 -32.50
C ILE A 749 -12.60 19.91 -32.76
N ASN A 750 -12.10 20.87 -33.54
CA ASN A 750 -12.92 22.01 -33.98
C ASN A 750 -14.01 21.57 -34.99
N GLU A 751 -15.09 22.34 -35.16
CA GLU A 751 -16.21 22.08 -36.09
C GLU A 751 -15.72 21.83 -37.54
N ASN A 752 -14.68 22.55 -37.96
CA ASN A 752 -14.05 22.39 -39.28
C ASN A 752 -13.10 21.18 -39.40
N LYS A 753 -12.83 20.45 -38.30
CA LYS A 753 -11.90 19.30 -38.19
C LYS A 753 -10.43 19.55 -38.59
N ASP A 754 -10.06 20.78 -38.89
CA ASP A 754 -8.71 21.12 -39.37
C ASP A 754 -7.66 21.23 -38.26
N ASN A 755 -8.08 21.46 -37.01
CA ASN A 755 -7.18 21.59 -35.85
C ASN A 755 -7.60 20.67 -34.71
N GLU A 756 -6.68 19.81 -34.29
CA GLU A 756 -6.82 18.91 -33.15
C GLU A 756 -6.02 19.44 -31.95
N MET A 757 -6.63 19.46 -30.77
CA MET A 757 -5.96 19.80 -29.52
C MET A 757 -6.20 18.70 -28.48
N LEU A 758 -5.13 18.24 -27.83
CA LEU A 758 -5.19 17.28 -26.74
C LEU A 758 -5.08 18.02 -25.41
N VAL A 759 -5.91 17.63 -24.45
CA VAL A 759 -5.98 18.28 -23.13
C VAL A 759 -5.96 17.25 -22.02
N ALA A 760 -5.23 17.56 -20.95
CA ALA A 760 -5.25 16.79 -19.70
C ALA A 760 -5.38 17.72 -18.50
N ASN A 761 -6.13 17.26 -17.49
CA ASN A 761 -6.19 17.89 -16.18
C ASN A 761 -5.13 17.23 -15.29
N LEU A 762 -4.15 18.01 -14.85
CA LEU A 762 -3.00 17.55 -14.08
C LEU A 762 -3.24 17.52 -12.56
N GLY A 763 -4.44 17.94 -12.12
CA GLY A 763 -4.75 18.15 -10.72
C GLY A 763 -4.00 19.32 -10.10
N LEU A 764 -3.77 19.27 -8.79
CA LEU A 764 -3.02 20.31 -8.09
C LEU A 764 -1.51 20.11 -8.26
N LEU A 765 -0.86 21.08 -8.87
CA LEU A 765 0.60 21.11 -9.06
C LEU A 765 1.32 21.32 -7.73
N GLY A 766 2.57 20.83 -7.67
CA GLY A 766 3.40 20.90 -6.46
C GLY A 766 3.02 19.91 -5.36
N LYS A 767 1.93 19.13 -5.54
CA LYS A 767 1.51 18.10 -4.60
C LYS A 767 1.92 16.71 -5.11
N ILE A 768 2.46 15.87 -4.23
CA ILE A 768 3.01 14.54 -4.57
C ILE A 768 2.01 13.68 -5.33
N THR A 769 0.75 13.66 -4.88
CA THR A 769 -0.38 12.98 -5.52
C THR A 769 -1.46 13.97 -5.93
N GLY A 770 -1.05 15.09 -6.54
CA GLY A 770 -1.93 16.20 -6.94
C GLY A 770 -3.16 15.82 -7.77
N ALA A 771 -3.08 14.73 -8.55
CA ALA A 771 -4.21 14.16 -9.29
C ALA A 771 -5.39 13.79 -8.38
N ALA A 772 -5.12 13.37 -7.14
CA ALA A 772 -6.12 12.96 -6.16
C ALA A 772 -6.95 14.13 -5.57
N ALA A 773 -6.62 15.38 -5.92
CA ALA A 773 -7.46 16.53 -5.61
C ALA A 773 -8.70 16.62 -6.52
N VAL A 774 -8.67 15.97 -7.69
CA VAL A 774 -9.74 16.03 -8.69
C VAL A 774 -10.81 14.98 -8.37
N ILE A 775 -11.96 15.43 -7.87
CA ILE A 775 -13.12 14.56 -7.64
C ILE A 775 -13.72 14.11 -8.98
N LYS A 776 -13.75 15.04 -9.95
CA LYS A 776 -14.36 14.82 -11.26
C LYS A 776 -13.85 15.83 -12.27
N SER A 777 -13.67 15.39 -13.51
CA SER A 777 -13.33 16.28 -14.63
C SER A 777 -14.10 15.92 -15.90
N ARG A 778 -14.74 16.92 -16.51
CA ARG A 778 -15.49 16.80 -17.77
C ARG A 778 -15.02 17.84 -18.77
N THR A 779 -15.07 17.47 -20.04
CA THR A 779 -14.75 18.36 -21.16
C THR A 779 -15.94 18.33 -22.09
N LEU A 780 -16.49 19.51 -22.38
CA LEU A 780 -17.69 19.71 -23.19
C LEU A 780 -17.35 20.62 -24.35
N HIS A 781 -17.89 20.32 -25.53
CA HIS A 781 -17.87 21.22 -26.67
C HIS A 781 -19.18 22.03 -26.65
N LEU A 782 -19.08 23.35 -26.59
CA LEU A 782 -20.22 24.28 -26.64
C LEU A 782 -20.39 24.82 -28.07
N GLU A 783 -21.49 25.51 -28.33
CA GLU A 783 -21.73 26.19 -29.61
C GLU A 783 -20.68 27.29 -29.84
N ASN A 784 -20.22 27.48 -31.09
CA ASN A 784 -19.19 28.44 -31.52
C ASN A 784 -17.72 28.09 -31.18
N GLU A 785 -17.32 26.82 -31.34
CA GLU A 785 -15.93 26.36 -31.12
C GLU A 785 -15.40 26.50 -29.66
N ILE A 786 -16.24 26.89 -28.70
CA ILE A 786 -15.85 27.05 -27.28
C ILE A 786 -15.79 25.70 -26.58
N VAL A 787 -14.65 25.40 -25.96
CA VAL A 787 -14.46 24.23 -25.09
C VAL A 787 -14.65 24.64 -23.64
N LEU A 788 -15.47 23.88 -22.91
CA LEU A 788 -15.63 24.01 -21.47
C LEU A 788 -15.02 22.80 -20.74
N ILE A 789 -14.04 23.06 -19.86
CA ILE A 789 -13.51 22.07 -18.92
C ILE A 789 -14.12 22.35 -17.54
N GLU A 790 -14.95 21.43 -17.07
CA GLU A 790 -15.52 21.47 -15.73
C GLU A 790 -14.70 20.56 -14.82
N THR A 791 -14.05 21.15 -13.82
CA THR A 791 -13.24 20.44 -12.83
C THR A 791 -13.83 20.67 -11.45
N ARG A 792 -14.04 19.58 -10.73
CA ARG A 792 -14.43 19.62 -9.33
C ARG A 792 -13.28 19.19 -8.46
N LEU A 793 -12.91 20.03 -7.50
CA LEU A 793 -11.79 19.81 -6.58
C LEU A 793 -12.27 19.67 -5.15
N LYS A 794 -11.57 18.86 -4.36
CA LYS A 794 -11.77 18.79 -2.89
C LYS A 794 -10.85 19.73 -2.10
N ALA A 795 -9.88 20.36 -2.76
CA ALA A 795 -8.81 21.11 -2.10
C ALA A 795 -8.36 22.34 -2.91
N LEU A 796 -7.82 23.34 -2.21
CA LEU A 796 -7.29 24.58 -2.76
C LEU A 796 -5.81 24.42 -3.17
N GLY A 797 -5.41 25.06 -4.27
CA GLY A 797 -4.04 25.07 -4.73
C GLY A 797 -3.92 25.54 -6.17
N VAL A 798 -2.81 25.22 -6.81
CA VAL A 798 -2.56 25.57 -8.21
C VAL A 798 -3.03 24.42 -9.11
N LEU A 799 -4.15 24.60 -9.81
CA LEU A 799 -4.66 23.64 -10.78
C LEU A 799 -3.86 23.73 -12.09
N GLY A 800 -3.32 22.61 -12.57
CA GLY A 800 -2.61 22.53 -13.84
C GLY A 800 -3.46 21.95 -14.97
N ILE A 801 -3.50 22.61 -16.12
CA ILE A 801 -4.12 22.09 -17.34
C ILE A 801 -3.09 22.06 -18.47
N TYR A 802 -2.92 20.88 -19.07
CA TYR A 802 -2.02 20.67 -20.20
C TYR A 802 -2.74 20.84 -21.55
N PHE A 803 -2.06 21.40 -22.53
CA PHE A 803 -2.48 21.55 -23.93
C PHE A 803 -1.39 21.08 -24.89
N SER A 804 -1.70 20.26 -25.89
CA SER A 804 -0.69 19.80 -26.87
C SER A 804 -0.20 20.89 -27.82
N SER A 805 -0.94 21.98 -28.02
CA SER A 805 -0.54 23.09 -28.88
C SER A 805 0.08 24.22 -28.03
N LEU A 806 1.32 24.60 -28.37
CA LEU A 806 2.04 25.71 -27.73
C LEU A 806 1.27 27.02 -27.90
N ARG A 807 0.69 27.56 -26.81
CA ARG A 807 0.14 28.92 -26.83
C ARG A 807 1.28 29.93 -26.74
N LYS A 808 1.65 30.53 -27.88
CA LYS A 808 2.72 31.56 -27.95
C LYS A 808 2.50 32.77 -27.04
N SER A 809 1.27 33.00 -26.57
CA SER A 809 0.95 33.91 -25.47
C SER A 809 -0.46 33.61 -24.95
N PHE A 810 -0.69 33.78 -23.65
CA PHE A 810 -2.03 33.80 -23.07
C PHE A 810 -2.78 35.04 -23.56
N ASN A 811 -3.82 34.89 -24.38
CA ASN A 811 -4.76 35.97 -24.69
C ASN A 811 -5.97 35.85 -23.74
N LYS A 812 -6.26 36.91 -22.98
CA LYS A 812 -7.44 36.99 -22.09
C LYS A 812 -8.77 36.82 -22.84
N GLU A 813 -8.79 37.04 -24.15
CA GLU A 813 -9.99 36.91 -24.97
C GLU A 813 -10.34 35.45 -25.31
N SER A 814 -9.36 34.52 -25.29
CA SER A 814 -9.56 33.10 -25.67
C SER A 814 -9.46 32.12 -24.50
N PHE A 815 -9.26 32.61 -23.28
CA PHE A 815 -9.26 31.79 -22.07
C PHE A 815 -9.89 32.55 -20.92
N SER A 816 -10.92 31.96 -20.32
CA SER A 816 -11.48 32.45 -19.06
C SER A 816 -11.70 31.29 -18.09
N ALA A 817 -11.62 31.59 -16.80
CA ALA A 817 -11.92 30.63 -15.75
C ALA A 817 -12.83 31.26 -14.70
N SER A 818 -13.66 30.43 -14.08
CA SER A 818 -14.56 30.84 -13.00
C SER A 818 -14.61 29.79 -11.90
N ILE A 819 -14.81 30.26 -10.67
CA ILE A 819 -15.09 29.44 -9.49
C ILE A 819 -16.50 29.79 -9.03
N LEU A 820 -17.37 28.78 -8.89
CA LEU A 820 -18.78 28.99 -8.49
C LEU A 820 -19.46 30.09 -9.33
N GLU A 821 -19.21 30.07 -10.65
CA GLU A 821 -19.76 31.02 -11.64
C GLU A 821 -19.28 32.47 -11.51
N LYS A 822 -18.33 32.74 -10.60
CA LYS A 822 -17.62 34.03 -10.51
C LYS A 822 -16.31 33.95 -11.29
N THR A 823 -16.12 34.85 -12.25
CA THR A 823 -14.86 34.97 -13.01
C THR A 823 -13.69 35.21 -12.06
N ILE A 824 -12.62 34.43 -12.21
CA ILE A 824 -11.44 34.58 -11.35
C ILE A 824 -10.57 35.76 -11.81
N PRO A 825 -9.83 36.40 -10.89
CA PRO A 825 -8.90 37.48 -11.26
C PRO A 825 -7.83 37.01 -12.24
N ALA A 826 -7.52 37.82 -13.26
CA ALA A 826 -6.62 37.40 -14.33
C ALA A 826 -5.17 37.16 -13.88
N ASP A 827 -4.76 37.70 -12.74
CA ASP A 827 -3.43 37.49 -12.15
C ASP A 827 -3.32 36.15 -11.40
N THR A 828 -4.41 35.38 -11.29
CA THR A 828 -4.40 34.01 -10.77
C THR A 828 -4.20 32.97 -11.87
N ILE A 829 -3.98 33.39 -13.12
CA ILE A 829 -3.75 32.52 -14.26
C ILE A 829 -2.40 32.89 -14.88
N LYS A 830 -1.54 31.90 -15.10
CA LYS A 830 -0.28 32.09 -15.84
C LYS A 830 0.08 30.85 -16.63
N ASN A 831 0.99 31.01 -17.59
CA ASN A 831 1.69 29.86 -18.17
C ASN A 831 2.69 29.33 -17.13
N SER A 832 2.89 28.01 -17.11
CA SER A 832 3.88 27.41 -16.22
C SER A 832 5.29 27.86 -16.61
N ASP A 833 6.09 28.16 -15.60
CA ASP A 833 7.51 28.49 -15.78
C ASP A 833 8.35 27.23 -16.09
N VAL A 834 7.77 26.04 -15.87
CA VAL A 834 8.43 24.73 -16.08
C VAL A 834 8.15 24.18 -17.48
N ASP A 835 6.90 24.24 -17.93
CA ASP A 835 6.49 23.71 -19.25
C ASP A 835 5.47 24.65 -19.92
N ALA A 836 5.81 25.16 -21.10
CA ALA A 836 4.97 26.09 -21.86
C ALA A 836 3.61 25.50 -22.31
N HIS A 837 3.42 24.19 -22.24
CA HIS A 837 2.16 23.52 -22.53
C HIS A 837 1.17 23.54 -21.35
N VAL A 838 1.60 23.99 -20.17
CA VAL A 838 0.78 23.97 -18.95
C VAL A 838 0.31 25.37 -18.61
N ILE A 839 -1.00 25.50 -18.38
CA ILE A 839 -1.60 26.68 -17.74
C ILE A 839 -1.80 26.36 -16.26
N GLU A 840 -1.33 27.27 -15.42
CA GLU A 840 -1.47 27.24 -13.97
C GLU A 840 -2.60 28.19 -13.55
N ILE A 841 -3.54 27.66 -12.78
CA ILE A 841 -4.67 28.41 -12.23
C ILE A 841 -4.60 28.34 -10.70
N ASP A 842 -4.20 29.42 -10.05
CA ASP A 842 -4.12 29.51 -8.59
C ASP A 842 -5.51 29.67 -7.97
N ILE A 843 -6.15 28.53 -7.69
CA ILE A 843 -7.46 28.45 -7.06
C ILE A 843 -7.41 28.98 -5.63
N GLY A 844 -6.29 28.79 -4.92
CA GLY A 844 -6.12 29.31 -3.56
C GLY A 844 -6.14 30.82 -3.51
N MET A 845 -5.33 31.48 -4.35
CA MET A 845 -5.32 32.94 -4.47
C MET A 845 -6.65 33.48 -5.00
N ALA A 846 -7.26 32.81 -5.98
CA ALA A 846 -8.56 33.23 -6.52
C ALA A 846 -9.67 33.16 -5.46
N TRP A 847 -9.69 32.08 -4.66
CA TRP A 847 -10.63 31.89 -3.55
C TRP A 847 -10.57 33.03 -2.53
N GLN A 848 -9.35 33.40 -2.13
CA GLN A 848 -9.13 34.51 -1.20
C GLN A 848 -9.55 35.86 -1.79
N LYS A 849 -9.16 36.18 -3.02
CA LYS A 849 -9.50 37.47 -3.67
C LYS A 849 -10.99 37.64 -3.93
N LEU A 850 -11.70 36.55 -4.21
CA LEU A 850 -13.15 36.56 -4.41
C LEU A 850 -13.93 36.60 -3.08
N GLY A 851 -13.25 36.51 -1.93
CA GLY A 851 -13.88 36.49 -0.61
C GLY A 851 -14.82 35.29 -0.42
N LEU A 852 -14.51 34.15 -1.05
CA LEU A 852 -15.32 32.95 -0.95
C LEU A 852 -15.16 32.30 0.44
N SER A 853 -16.23 31.72 0.95
CA SER A 853 -16.25 31.09 2.27
C SER A 853 -16.94 29.73 2.25
N TYR A 854 -16.67 28.94 3.28
CA TYR A 854 -17.16 27.58 3.47
C TYR A 854 -18.68 27.40 3.34
N LEU A 855 -19.47 28.44 3.61
CA LEU A 855 -20.94 28.37 3.61
C LEU A 855 -21.55 27.97 2.26
N ASP A 856 -20.77 27.96 1.18
CA ASP A 856 -21.27 27.78 -0.19
C ASP A 856 -21.13 26.35 -0.76
N ARG A 857 -20.18 25.49 -0.30
CA ARG A 857 -19.96 24.06 -0.68
C ARG A 857 -18.65 23.50 -0.09
N ASN A 858 -18.55 22.17 0.08
CA ASN A 858 -17.30 21.45 0.43
C ASN A 858 -16.43 21.06 -0.77
N GLU A 859 -16.90 21.40 -1.97
CA GLU A 859 -16.24 21.10 -3.25
C GLU A 859 -16.10 22.40 -4.03
N ILE A 860 -15.02 22.52 -4.79
CA ILE A 860 -14.73 23.70 -5.60
C ILE A 860 -15.05 23.34 -7.05
N ASP A 861 -16.11 23.94 -7.58
CA ASP A 861 -16.45 23.81 -9.00
C ASP A 861 -15.71 24.90 -9.80
N VAL A 862 -14.75 24.48 -10.62
CA VAL A 862 -13.95 25.32 -11.51
C VAL A 862 -14.41 25.07 -12.95
N LYS A 863 -14.80 26.13 -13.65
CA LYS A 863 -15.17 26.10 -15.08
C LYS A 863 -14.13 26.87 -15.88
N ILE A 864 -13.53 26.22 -16.87
CA ILE A 864 -12.50 26.80 -17.74
C ILE A 864 -13.06 26.83 -19.16
N GLN A 865 -13.22 28.02 -19.72
CA GLN A 865 -13.68 28.22 -21.09
C GLN A 865 -12.51 28.61 -21.97
N ILE A 866 -12.47 27.98 -23.14
CA ILE A 866 -11.43 28.16 -24.15
C ILE A 866 -12.15 28.45 -25.47
N GLY A 867 -11.83 29.58 -26.08
CA GLY A 867 -12.31 29.94 -27.42
C GLY A 867 -11.19 29.96 -28.45
#